data_AF-A0A0A8URS2-F1
#
_entry.id   AF-A0A0A8URS2-F1
#
_cell.length_a   1.000
_cell.length_b   1.000
_cell.length_c   1.000
_cell.angle_alpha   90.00
_cell.angle_beta   90.00
_cell.angle_gamma   90.00
#
_symmetry.space_group_name_H-M   'P 1'
#
loop_
_entity.id
_entity.type
_entity.pdbx_description
1 polymer ?
#
loop_
_entity_poly.entity_id
_entity_poly.type
_entity_poly.pdbx_seq_one_letter_code
_entity_poly.pdbx_strand_id
1 'polypeptide(L)'
;MPEKIEDDLKTFADKLLTAIDDTAEGQQKLVEIFEQTKKNYTYEDSPFWSWVYSFSRKRPAQLNQTIEALKIFPAPYIRLQEFQKFLKTGQWKTTSANTELFVLLINSVPGYEREERDYIYAQILRPLRRILLNKIKLMLQQYEVSERQAAERNKELAFMRDTKNRKLEAKEPDVVYVFNDGERAKLFAQKNPDKQVFFLDVVLVADERKWQLSWYDLTGKATSLTITAELAAAISSLEVELKKLLTISASVKDVAAEKKLLDQLFTKSEIAKEIKSECTKVLQSVLNKTQVLFNPIDDQLANLVSTYVVKKENQQIKLYWYDSIGKRNLLKLEDYPDFLAWISQKESLTKNDILRLKVYLRSVDIRHHVDEVKQSKIQNMLKEKHGIALITTDDWTTIPSYRLIKDTYILTREPDAKTGEWVLYQRQRGGTNAKINVQTWPNPDAMDLFQKLLANNDAVSAANLSIDVKEKLRDIIKQSSSIFHKESCQAVDEFSPADATNFKPSSFVLTKKNDVWQLYYIDSLQKCIRVTMKDCPSQTSSLLAKWEGEPTSLSITALRELANTLVGFKPAQRIDLTKFSDLESIFGMRQEKPKLKTVDTEPTTIDKEAVTTNAAESDAVKAKKPGKLTVKDFAIARLFNHKESESEKEEGTVLGISF
;
A
#
# COMPACT_ATOMS: atom_id res chain seq x y z
N MET A 1 32.09 -63.02 37.98
CA MET A 1 33.30 -62.27 38.40
C MET A 1 33.32 -60.99 37.59
N PRO A 2 33.64 -59.83 38.18
CA PRO A 2 33.80 -58.60 37.41
C PRO A 2 34.90 -58.78 36.35
N GLU A 3 34.69 -58.21 35.17
CA GLU A 3 35.65 -58.30 34.06
C GLU A 3 36.79 -57.30 34.29
N LYS A 4 38.01 -57.65 33.87
CA LYS A 4 39.11 -56.65 33.81
C LYS A 4 38.98 -55.82 32.55
N ILE A 5 39.37 -54.55 32.66
CA ILE A 5 39.29 -53.59 31.54
C ILE A 5 40.27 -53.96 30.42
N GLU A 6 41.43 -54.52 30.78
CA GLU A 6 42.50 -54.91 29.84
C GLU A 6 42.09 -56.06 28.90
N ASP A 7 41.15 -56.91 29.32
CA ASP A 7 40.73 -58.10 28.58
C ASP A 7 39.91 -57.74 27.33
N ASP A 8 39.10 -56.67 27.37
CA ASP A 8 38.34 -56.19 26.22
C ASP A 8 38.07 -54.66 26.24
N LEU A 9 39.13 -53.91 25.94
CA LEU A 9 39.09 -52.45 25.79
C LEU A 9 38.08 -51.94 24.74
N LYS A 10 37.70 -52.75 23.73
CA LYS A 10 36.74 -52.32 22.70
C LYS A 10 35.33 -52.36 23.26
N THR A 11 34.94 -53.46 23.89
CA THR A 11 33.62 -53.60 24.54
C THR A 11 33.47 -52.64 25.71
N PHE A 12 34.55 -52.42 26.47
CA PHE A 12 34.56 -51.38 27.51
C PHE A 12 34.28 -49.98 26.93
N ALA A 13 34.92 -49.62 25.81
CA ALA A 13 34.67 -48.34 25.16
C ALA A 13 33.23 -48.19 24.65
N ASP A 14 32.58 -49.27 24.20
CA ASP A 14 31.15 -49.23 23.84
C ASP A 14 30.27 -48.98 25.06
N LYS A 15 30.48 -49.75 26.14
CA LYS A 15 29.74 -49.57 27.40
C LYS A 15 29.92 -48.16 27.97
N LEU A 16 31.12 -47.58 27.87
CA LEU A 16 31.39 -46.21 28.30
C LEU A 16 30.63 -45.19 27.45
N LEU A 17 30.63 -45.33 26.13
CA LEU A 17 29.86 -44.43 25.25
C LEU A 17 28.36 -44.58 25.50
N THR A 18 27.82 -45.80 25.59
CA THR A 18 26.41 -46.05 25.93
C THR A 18 26.02 -45.43 27.27
N ALA A 19 26.93 -45.43 28.25
CA ALA A 19 26.68 -44.80 29.55
C ALA A 19 26.56 -43.27 29.49
N ILE A 20 26.98 -42.62 28.40
CA ILE A 20 26.99 -41.16 28.24
C ILE A 20 26.14 -40.65 27.06
N ASP A 21 25.76 -41.47 26.07
CA ASP A 21 25.28 -40.99 24.76
C ASP A 21 23.78 -40.64 24.70
N ASP A 22 22.86 -41.58 24.98
CA ASP A 22 21.50 -41.48 24.40
C ASP A 22 20.33 -41.32 25.38
N THR A 23 20.56 -41.32 26.70
CA THR A 23 19.49 -41.12 27.69
C THR A 23 19.65 -39.80 28.45
N ALA A 24 18.55 -39.32 29.03
CA ALA A 24 18.57 -38.20 29.97
C ALA A 24 19.44 -38.54 31.20
N GLU A 25 19.43 -39.80 31.64
CA GLU A 25 20.29 -40.33 32.69
C GLU A 25 21.78 -40.26 32.31
N GLY A 26 22.13 -40.61 31.07
CA GLY A 26 23.50 -40.49 30.56
C GLY A 26 23.99 -39.04 30.51
N GLN A 27 23.09 -38.09 30.23
CA GLN A 27 23.40 -36.65 30.25
C GLN A 27 23.75 -36.20 31.65
N GLN A 28 22.88 -36.52 32.60
CA GLN A 28 23.03 -36.13 33.99
C GLN A 28 24.30 -36.75 34.57
N LYS A 29 24.54 -38.03 34.30
CA LYS A 29 25.76 -38.74 34.72
C LYS A 29 27.02 -38.10 34.13
N LEU A 30 27.00 -37.70 32.85
CA LEU A 30 28.14 -37.02 32.24
C LEU A 30 28.38 -35.64 32.89
N VAL A 31 27.32 -34.86 33.12
CA VAL A 31 27.41 -33.56 33.81
C VAL A 31 27.98 -33.73 35.22
N GLU A 32 27.48 -34.68 36.00
CA GLU A 32 27.98 -35.00 37.35
C GLU A 32 29.46 -35.38 37.34
N ILE A 33 29.89 -36.19 36.37
CA ILE A 33 31.30 -36.57 36.22
C ILE A 33 32.17 -35.36 35.87
N PHE A 34 31.70 -34.45 35.01
CA PHE A 34 32.41 -33.21 34.71
C PHE A 34 32.48 -32.26 35.92
N GLU A 35 31.43 -32.18 36.73
CA GLU A 35 31.41 -31.40 37.98
C GLU A 35 32.37 -31.98 39.02
N GLN A 36 32.38 -33.31 39.20
CA GLN A 36 33.34 -34.01 40.06
C GLN A 36 34.78 -33.84 39.57
N THR A 37 34.99 -33.93 38.25
CA THR A 37 36.30 -33.68 37.63
C THR A 37 36.81 -32.28 37.95
N LYS A 38 35.93 -31.28 37.84
CA LYS A 38 36.27 -29.89 38.20
C LYS A 38 36.68 -29.81 39.66
N LYS A 39 35.84 -30.31 40.57
CA LYS A 39 36.07 -30.30 42.01
C LYS A 39 37.42 -30.91 42.40
N ASN A 40 37.75 -32.08 41.83
CA ASN A 40 39.01 -32.78 42.07
C ASN A 40 40.22 -32.06 41.45
N TYR A 41 40.04 -31.47 40.27
CA TYR A 41 41.12 -30.78 39.55
C TYR A 41 41.49 -29.44 40.18
N THR A 42 40.51 -28.72 40.73
CA THR A 42 40.64 -27.41 41.41
C THR A 42 40.79 -27.53 42.92
N TYR A 43 40.67 -28.73 43.51
CA TYR A 43 40.70 -28.96 44.95
C TYR A 43 39.73 -28.06 45.74
N GLU A 44 38.51 -27.92 45.22
CA GLU A 44 37.46 -27.04 45.80
C GLU A 44 37.10 -27.39 47.25
N ASP A 45 37.35 -28.63 47.69
CA ASP A 45 37.13 -29.08 49.08
C ASP A 45 38.17 -28.57 50.09
N SER A 46 39.29 -27.99 49.61
CA SER A 46 40.32 -27.44 50.47
C SER A 46 40.63 -26.00 50.07
N PRO A 47 40.23 -24.99 50.87
CA PRO A 47 40.47 -23.58 50.55
C PRO A 47 41.95 -23.26 50.31
N PHE A 48 42.85 -23.92 51.06
CA PHE A 48 44.29 -23.76 50.92
C PHE A 48 44.79 -24.30 49.56
N TRP A 49 44.46 -25.54 49.22
CA TRP A 49 44.89 -26.14 47.95
C TRP A 49 44.19 -25.50 46.75
N SER A 50 42.93 -25.10 46.88
CA SER A 50 42.20 -24.38 45.82
C SER A 50 42.89 -23.07 45.44
N TRP A 51 43.34 -22.32 46.43
CA TRP A 51 44.14 -21.10 46.22
C TRP A 51 45.51 -21.39 45.58
N VAL A 52 46.23 -22.43 46.03
CA VAL A 52 47.51 -22.81 45.41
C VAL A 52 47.33 -23.25 43.94
N TYR A 53 46.27 -24.01 43.67
CA TYR A 53 46.01 -24.56 42.34
C TYR A 53 45.35 -23.56 41.39
N SER A 54 44.73 -22.46 41.87
CA SER A 54 44.20 -21.41 40.99
C SER A 54 45.28 -20.72 40.15
N PHE A 55 46.54 -20.69 40.62
CA PHE A 55 47.67 -20.12 39.86
C PHE A 55 48.30 -21.09 38.87
N SER A 56 48.23 -22.41 39.13
CA SER A 56 48.92 -23.42 38.32
C SER A 56 48.00 -24.17 37.35
N ARG A 57 46.69 -24.21 37.59
CA ARG A 57 45.70 -24.90 36.75
C ARG A 57 45.04 -23.94 35.75
N LYS A 58 45.10 -24.30 34.45
CA LYS A 58 44.70 -23.41 33.34
C LYS A 58 43.34 -23.72 32.69
N ARG A 59 42.65 -24.79 33.12
CA ARG A 59 41.42 -25.30 32.48
C ARG A 59 40.09 -25.23 33.25
N PRO A 60 39.95 -24.61 34.44
CA PRO A 60 38.64 -24.49 35.11
C PRO A 60 37.56 -23.85 34.23
N ALA A 61 37.90 -22.84 33.44
CA ALA A 61 36.96 -22.16 32.55
C ALA A 61 36.42 -23.08 31.43
N GLN A 62 37.25 -23.96 30.88
CA GLN A 62 36.83 -24.90 29.84
C GLN A 62 35.92 -26.00 30.40
N LEU A 63 36.18 -26.46 31.63
CA LEU A 63 35.28 -27.37 32.33
C LEU A 63 33.90 -26.74 32.54
N ASN A 64 33.84 -25.48 33.00
CA ASN A 64 32.57 -24.75 33.16
C ASN A 64 31.84 -24.62 31.82
N GLN A 65 32.53 -24.22 30.74
CA GLN A 65 31.91 -24.08 29.42
C GLN A 65 31.31 -25.41 28.92
N THR A 66 32.01 -26.52 29.10
CA THR A 66 31.50 -27.84 28.73
C THR A 66 30.32 -28.24 29.60
N ILE A 67 30.37 -28.02 30.93
CA ILE A 67 29.23 -28.29 31.84
C ILE A 67 27.98 -27.51 31.41
N GLU A 68 28.11 -26.21 31.14
CA GLU A 68 26.99 -25.38 30.69
C GLU A 68 26.43 -25.84 29.34
N ALA A 69 27.30 -26.13 28.36
CA ALA A 69 26.87 -26.63 27.06
C ALA A 69 26.12 -27.96 27.17
N LEU A 70 26.58 -28.86 28.04
CA LEU A 70 25.93 -30.13 28.33
C LEU A 70 24.57 -29.97 29.04
N LYS A 71 24.36 -28.92 29.84
CA LYS A 71 23.08 -28.61 30.47
C LYS A 71 22.08 -27.99 29.49
N ILE A 72 22.55 -27.08 28.62
CA ILE A 72 21.71 -26.32 27.68
C ILE A 72 21.25 -27.19 26.50
N PHE A 73 22.14 -28.05 25.99
CA PHE A 73 21.88 -28.84 24.77
C PHE A 73 21.79 -30.33 25.08
N PRO A 74 20.59 -30.88 25.32
CA PRO A 74 20.42 -32.29 25.68
C PRO A 74 20.66 -33.27 24.52
N ALA A 75 20.76 -32.78 23.29
CA ALA A 75 20.89 -33.59 22.08
C ALA A 75 22.17 -34.47 22.13
N PRO A 76 22.06 -35.80 21.93
CA PRO A 76 23.19 -36.74 21.96
C PRO A 76 24.37 -36.32 21.07
N TYR A 77 24.07 -35.84 19.87
CA TYR A 77 25.09 -35.35 18.93
C TYR A 77 25.92 -34.18 19.51
N ILE A 78 25.27 -33.18 20.10
CA ILE A 78 25.95 -32.00 20.66
C ILE A 78 26.78 -32.40 21.90
N ARG A 79 26.25 -33.33 22.69
CA ARG A 79 26.95 -33.92 23.85
C ARG A 79 28.24 -34.61 23.43
N LEU A 80 28.19 -35.48 22.42
CA LEU A 80 29.37 -36.14 21.87
C LEU A 80 30.38 -35.16 21.29
N GLN A 81 29.92 -34.08 20.64
CA GLN A 81 30.80 -33.04 20.10
C GLN A 81 31.56 -32.30 21.21
N GLU A 82 30.85 -31.82 22.24
CA GLU A 82 31.48 -31.10 23.35
C GLU A 82 32.39 -32.01 24.17
N PHE A 83 32.00 -33.27 24.36
CA PHE A 83 32.86 -34.29 24.96
C PHE A 83 34.13 -34.50 24.13
N GLN A 84 34.02 -34.72 22.81
CA GLN A 84 35.16 -34.90 21.93
C GLN A 84 36.09 -33.67 21.92
N LYS A 85 35.52 -32.47 21.89
CA LYS A 85 36.22 -31.19 21.89
C LYS A 85 37.02 -30.99 23.19
N PHE A 86 36.43 -31.33 24.34
CA PHE A 86 37.12 -31.29 25.61
C PHE A 86 38.32 -32.24 25.64
N LEU A 87 38.19 -33.45 25.11
CA LEU A 87 39.26 -34.47 25.09
C LEU A 87 40.37 -34.20 24.07
N LYS A 88 40.04 -33.58 22.93
CA LYS A 88 41.03 -33.14 21.94
C LYS A 88 41.88 -31.99 22.47
N THR A 89 41.33 -31.20 23.39
CA THR A 89 42.01 -30.05 23.99
C THR A 89 42.70 -30.44 25.31
N GLY A 90 43.87 -29.88 25.60
CA GLY A 90 44.59 -30.08 26.87
C GLY A 90 45.59 -31.23 26.93
N GLN A 91 46.24 -31.35 28.09
CA GLN A 91 47.33 -32.30 28.35
C GLN A 91 46.81 -33.58 29.01
N TRP A 92 47.58 -34.66 28.88
CA TRP A 92 47.29 -36.00 29.43
C TRP A 92 48.38 -36.41 30.42
N LYS A 93 48.69 -35.54 31.37
CA LYS A 93 49.61 -35.82 32.48
C LYS A 93 48.82 -36.42 33.64
N THR A 94 49.49 -37.09 34.57
CA THR A 94 48.84 -37.72 35.75
C THR A 94 47.91 -36.77 36.51
N THR A 95 48.26 -35.48 36.57
CA THR A 95 47.49 -34.46 37.28
C THR A 95 46.57 -33.62 36.39
N SER A 96 46.42 -33.93 35.09
CA SER A 96 45.64 -33.08 34.18
C SER A 96 44.13 -33.32 34.26
N ALA A 97 43.34 -32.32 33.87
CA ALA A 97 41.87 -32.41 33.84
C ALA A 97 41.35 -33.57 32.96
N ASN A 98 42.04 -33.88 31.85
CA ASN A 98 41.64 -35.00 30.98
C ASN A 98 41.85 -36.35 31.66
N THR A 99 42.96 -36.51 32.39
CA THR A 99 43.25 -37.74 33.12
C THR A 99 42.28 -37.92 34.27
N GLU A 100 42.01 -36.86 35.04
CA GLU A 100 41.02 -36.88 36.13
C GLU A 100 39.62 -37.25 35.60
N LEU A 101 39.21 -36.64 34.48
CA LEU A 101 37.95 -36.95 33.81
C LEU A 101 37.87 -38.42 33.40
N PHE A 102 38.94 -38.95 32.79
CA PHE A 102 38.99 -40.33 32.32
C PHE A 102 38.96 -41.34 33.46
N VAL A 103 39.66 -41.08 34.57
CA VAL A 103 39.64 -41.94 35.75
C VAL A 103 38.23 -42.03 36.32
N LEU A 104 37.53 -40.90 36.45
CA LEU A 104 36.14 -40.86 36.93
C LEU A 104 35.18 -41.57 35.95
N LEU A 105 35.34 -41.33 34.65
CA LEU A 105 34.52 -42.01 33.62
C LEU A 105 34.71 -43.52 33.66
N ILE A 106 35.95 -44.00 33.70
CA ILE A 106 36.28 -45.43 33.72
C ILE A 106 35.64 -46.10 34.93
N ASN A 107 35.81 -45.49 36.11
CA ASN A 107 35.25 -46.02 37.36
C ASN A 107 33.73 -45.90 37.48
N SER A 108 33.08 -45.14 36.58
CA SER A 108 31.63 -44.99 36.54
C SER A 108 30.91 -46.09 35.73
N VAL A 109 31.64 -46.91 34.98
CA VAL A 109 31.07 -48.00 34.16
C VAL A 109 30.80 -49.23 35.06
N PRO A 110 29.55 -49.68 35.19
CA PRO A 110 29.22 -50.84 36.03
C PRO A 110 29.73 -52.14 35.39
N GLY A 111 30.11 -53.12 36.23
CA GLY A 111 30.48 -54.48 35.80
C GLY A 111 31.99 -54.73 35.62
N TYR A 112 32.84 -53.72 35.84
CA TYR A 112 34.31 -53.83 35.79
C TYR A 112 34.92 -53.61 37.17
N GLU A 113 36.10 -54.21 37.42
CA GLU A 113 36.88 -53.96 38.62
C GLU A 113 37.36 -52.50 38.66
N ARG A 114 37.35 -51.88 39.84
CA ARG A 114 37.87 -50.53 40.03
C ARG A 114 39.39 -50.61 40.07
N GLU A 115 40.01 -50.05 39.04
CA GLU A 115 41.46 -50.04 38.88
C GLU A 115 42.12 -48.86 39.61
N GLU A 116 43.36 -49.05 40.06
CA GLU A 116 44.14 -47.99 40.67
C GLU A 116 44.49 -46.89 39.64
N ARG A 117 44.56 -45.64 40.12
CA ARG A 117 44.84 -44.45 39.28
C ARG A 117 46.12 -44.61 38.46
N ASP A 118 47.18 -45.15 39.07
CA ASP A 118 48.48 -45.31 38.41
C ASP A 118 48.43 -46.38 37.33
N TYR A 119 47.69 -47.46 37.56
CA TYR A 119 47.46 -48.51 36.58
C TYR A 119 46.59 -48.02 35.40
N ILE A 120 45.51 -47.28 35.68
CA ILE A 120 44.68 -46.64 34.65
C ILE A 120 45.53 -45.73 33.77
N TYR A 121 46.39 -44.90 34.37
CA TYR A 121 47.25 -43.97 33.63
C TYR A 121 48.29 -44.69 32.78
N ALA A 122 48.96 -45.71 33.33
CA ALA A 122 50.04 -46.41 32.66
C ALA A 122 49.57 -47.32 31.52
N GLN A 123 48.48 -48.08 31.73
CA GLN A 123 48.08 -49.18 30.84
C GLN A 123 46.81 -48.89 30.04
N ILE A 124 45.80 -48.22 30.62
CA ILE A 124 44.45 -48.13 30.03
C ILE A 124 44.24 -46.82 29.25
N LEU A 125 44.71 -45.70 29.79
CA LEU A 125 44.37 -44.35 29.33
C LEU A 125 44.67 -44.13 27.84
N ARG A 126 45.87 -44.50 27.37
CA ARG A 126 46.31 -44.25 26.00
C ARG A 126 45.58 -45.14 24.97
N PRO A 127 45.48 -46.47 25.16
CA PRO A 127 44.69 -47.33 24.28
C PRO A 127 43.21 -46.95 24.23
N LEU A 128 42.59 -46.71 25.39
CA LEU A 128 41.17 -46.40 25.49
C LEU A 128 40.82 -45.07 24.81
N ARG A 129 41.63 -44.02 25.03
CA ARG A 129 41.47 -42.72 24.36
C ARG A 129 41.39 -42.87 22.84
N ARG A 130 42.31 -43.65 22.25
CA ARG A 130 42.36 -43.85 20.80
C ARG A 130 41.08 -44.52 20.29
N ILE A 131 40.60 -45.54 21.00
CA ILE A 131 39.38 -46.26 20.64
C ILE A 131 38.16 -45.33 20.75
N LEU A 132 38.02 -44.62 21.87
CA LEU A 132 36.90 -43.71 22.13
C LEU A 132 36.83 -42.58 21.10
N LEU A 133 37.93 -41.87 20.84
CA LEU A 133 37.92 -40.76 19.87
C LEU A 133 37.57 -41.23 18.44
N ASN A 134 38.01 -42.42 18.05
CA ASN A 134 37.65 -43.02 16.77
C ASN A 134 36.16 -43.40 16.73
N LYS A 135 35.63 -44.02 17.78
CA LYS A 135 34.20 -44.36 17.87
C LYS A 135 33.30 -43.14 17.85
N ILE A 136 33.61 -42.11 18.66
CA ILE A 136 32.88 -40.83 18.66
C ILE A 136 32.89 -40.20 17.26
N LYS A 137 34.04 -40.24 16.55
CA LYS A 137 34.11 -39.72 15.18
C LYS A 137 33.15 -40.47 14.24
N LEU A 138 33.09 -41.80 14.32
CA LEU A 138 32.19 -42.61 13.50
C LEU A 138 30.72 -42.32 13.81
N MET A 139 30.36 -42.19 15.10
CA MET A 139 28.98 -41.88 15.51
C MET A 139 28.55 -40.50 15.03
N LEU A 140 29.39 -39.48 15.16
CA LEU A 140 29.10 -38.14 14.63
C LEU A 140 28.87 -38.15 13.11
N GLN A 141 29.62 -38.96 12.35
CA GLN A 141 29.41 -39.12 10.91
C GLN A 141 28.09 -39.84 10.59
N GLN A 142 27.71 -40.85 11.38
CA GLN A 142 26.43 -41.54 11.22
C GLN A 142 25.25 -40.60 11.49
N TYR A 143 25.34 -39.76 12.52
CA TYR A 143 24.32 -38.74 12.81
C TYR A 143 24.14 -37.77 11.64
N GLU A 144 25.23 -37.25 11.07
CA GLU A 144 25.18 -36.34 9.92
C GLU A 144 24.50 -36.98 8.69
N VAL A 145 24.80 -38.26 8.41
CA VAL A 145 24.15 -39.01 7.33
C VAL A 145 22.66 -39.21 7.61
N SER A 146 22.29 -39.56 8.85
CA SER A 146 20.89 -39.78 9.23
C SER A 146 20.05 -38.50 9.15
N GLU A 147 20.63 -37.35 9.51
CA GLU A 147 19.96 -36.05 9.44
C GLU A 147 19.73 -35.64 7.98
N ARG A 148 20.71 -35.86 7.10
CA ARG A 148 20.55 -35.65 5.65
C ARG A 148 19.44 -36.51 5.06
N GLN A 149 19.42 -37.80 5.40
CA GLN A 149 18.36 -38.72 4.94
C GLN A 149 16.98 -38.35 5.49
N ALA A 150 16.89 -37.87 6.73
CA ALA A 150 15.64 -37.38 7.31
C ALA A 150 15.17 -36.09 6.62
N ALA A 151 16.09 -35.17 6.32
CA ALA A 151 15.80 -33.95 5.57
C ALA A 151 15.34 -34.24 4.14
N GLU A 152 15.96 -35.20 3.45
CA GLU A 152 15.56 -35.66 2.12
C GLU A 152 14.17 -36.31 2.14
N ARG A 153 13.91 -37.24 3.07
CA ARG A 153 12.58 -37.84 3.24
C ARG A 153 11.50 -36.80 3.57
N ASN A 154 11.82 -35.79 4.38
CA ASN A 154 10.89 -34.70 4.67
C ASN A 154 10.60 -33.84 3.44
N LYS A 155 11.60 -33.59 2.57
CA LYS A 155 11.39 -32.92 1.28
C LYS A 155 10.52 -33.76 0.34
N GLU A 156 10.77 -35.06 0.28
CA GLU A 156 9.93 -36.00 -0.50
C GLU A 156 8.49 -36.05 0.02
N LEU A 157 8.29 -36.11 1.34
CA LEU A 157 6.96 -36.08 1.96
C LEU A 157 6.25 -34.75 1.73
N ALA A 158 6.97 -33.62 1.78
CA ALA A 158 6.42 -32.32 1.43
C ALA A 158 5.99 -32.28 -0.05
N PHE A 159 6.83 -32.77 -0.96
CA PHE A 159 6.49 -32.90 -2.37
C PHE A 159 5.30 -33.85 -2.61
N MET A 160 5.23 -34.97 -1.89
CA MET A 160 4.09 -35.89 -1.94
C MET A 160 2.81 -35.27 -1.37
N ARG A 161 2.90 -34.46 -0.32
CA ARG A 161 1.77 -33.69 0.22
C ARG A 161 1.32 -32.63 -0.77
N ASP A 162 2.22 -31.90 -1.40
CA ASP A 162 1.90 -30.87 -2.39
C ASP A 162 1.29 -31.48 -3.66
N THR A 163 1.80 -32.61 -4.12
CA THR A 163 1.21 -33.33 -5.26
C THR A 163 -0.14 -33.95 -4.90
N LYS A 164 -0.31 -34.47 -3.68
CA LYS A 164 -1.62 -34.94 -3.18
C LYS A 164 -2.61 -33.78 -3.02
N ASN A 165 -2.16 -32.63 -2.52
CA ASN A 165 -2.96 -31.42 -2.37
C ASN A 165 -3.37 -30.85 -3.74
N ARG A 166 -2.47 -30.81 -4.73
CA ARG A 166 -2.81 -30.47 -6.13
C ARG A 166 -3.83 -31.45 -6.71
N LYS A 167 -3.70 -32.75 -6.42
CA LYS A 167 -4.67 -33.78 -6.85
C LYS A 167 -6.01 -33.70 -6.10
N LEU A 168 -6.03 -33.21 -4.86
CA LEU A 168 -7.24 -32.95 -4.07
C LEU A 168 -7.93 -31.64 -4.51
N GLU A 169 -7.17 -30.59 -4.82
CA GLU A 169 -7.66 -29.36 -5.46
C GLU A 169 -8.24 -29.66 -6.85
N ALA A 170 -7.69 -30.64 -7.58
CA ALA A 170 -8.28 -31.17 -8.82
C ALA A 170 -9.49 -32.10 -8.60
N LYS A 171 -9.85 -32.42 -7.35
CA LYS A 171 -10.90 -33.37 -6.97
C LYS A 171 -12.13 -32.74 -6.31
N GLU A 172 -12.28 -31.41 -6.28
CA GLU A 172 -13.56 -30.77 -5.96
C GLU A 172 -14.43 -30.69 -7.23
N PRO A 173 -15.45 -31.55 -7.42
CA PRO A 173 -16.20 -31.61 -8.68
C PRO A 173 -17.29 -30.53 -8.82
N ASP A 174 -17.47 -29.62 -7.85
CA ASP A 174 -18.72 -28.86 -7.73
C ASP A 174 -18.57 -27.40 -7.26
N VAL A 175 -17.44 -26.72 -7.54
CA VAL A 175 -17.34 -25.27 -7.26
C VAL A 175 -17.95 -24.44 -8.39
N VAL A 176 -17.97 -24.97 -9.61
CA VAL A 176 -18.30 -24.20 -10.82
C VAL A 176 -19.54 -24.74 -11.52
N TYR A 177 -20.52 -23.85 -11.69
CA TYR A 177 -21.78 -24.12 -12.39
C TYR A 177 -21.91 -23.20 -13.60
N VAL A 178 -22.32 -23.76 -14.73
CA VAL A 178 -22.60 -23.03 -15.97
C VAL A 178 -24.06 -23.30 -16.32
N PHE A 179 -24.83 -22.24 -16.48
CA PHE A 179 -26.23 -22.28 -16.86
C PHE A 179 -26.44 -21.60 -18.21
N ASN A 180 -27.47 -22.00 -18.95
CA ASN A 180 -27.95 -21.30 -20.14
C ASN A 180 -29.18 -20.41 -19.86
N ASP A 181 -29.57 -20.29 -18.59
CA ASP A 181 -30.68 -19.48 -18.11
C ASP A 181 -30.16 -18.50 -17.07
N GLY A 182 -30.27 -17.21 -17.37
CA GLY A 182 -29.74 -16.13 -16.54
C GLY A 182 -30.47 -16.01 -15.19
N GLU A 183 -31.78 -16.25 -15.13
CA GLU A 183 -32.54 -16.17 -13.88
C GLU A 183 -32.21 -17.34 -12.96
N ARG A 184 -32.07 -18.55 -13.53
CA ARG A 184 -31.60 -19.72 -12.76
C ARG A 184 -30.19 -19.50 -12.23
N ALA A 185 -29.28 -18.98 -13.07
CA ALA A 185 -27.91 -18.66 -12.68
C ALA A 185 -27.89 -17.66 -11.51
N LYS A 186 -28.66 -16.57 -11.62
CA LYS A 186 -28.78 -15.54 -10.59
C LYS A 186 -29.30 -16.09 -9.27
N LEU A 187 -30.43 -16.81 -9.30
CA LEU A 187 -31.02 -17.40 -8.09
C LEU A 187 -30.09 -18.43 -7.44
N PHE A 188 -29.38 -19.22 -8.25
CA PHE A 188 -28.43 -20.20 -7.74
C PHE A 188 -27.22 -19.52 -7.08
N ALA A 189 -26.70 -18.44 -7.66
CA ALA A 189 -25.59 -17.66 -7.09
C ALA A 189 -25.94 -17.04 -5.74
N GLN A 190 -27.15 -16.49 -5.60
CA GLN A 190 -27.62 -15.91 -4.35
C GLN A 190 -27.81 -16.96 -3.24
N LYS A 191 -28.31 -18.16 -3.60
CA LYS A 191 -28.50 -19.26 -2.64
C LYS A 191 -27.18 -19.95 -2.26
N ASN A 192 -26.18 -19.91 -3.13
CA ASN A 192 -24.92 -20.62 -2.97
C ASN A 192 -23.72 -19.67 -3.11
N PRO A 193 -23.49 -18.77 -2.14
CA PRO A 193 -22.48 -17.72 -2.24
C PRO A 193 -21.03 -18.22 -2.32
N ASP A 194 -20.80 -19.50 -1.98
CA ASP A 194 -19.48 -20.13 -2.05
C ASP A 194 -19.22 -20.86 -3.38
N LYS A 195 -20.17 -20.80 -4.33
CA LYS A 195 -20.07 -21.42 -5.66
C LYS A 195 -19.86 -20.34 -6.73
N GLN A 196 -19.09 -20.69 -7.76
CA GLN A 196 -18.89 -19.87 -8.94
C GLN A 196 -19.98 -20.18 -9.96
N VAL A 197 -20.74 -19.17 -10.35
CA VAL A 197 -21.90 -19.34 -11.22
C VAL A 197 -21.73 -18.52 -12.48
N PHE A 198 -21.75 -19.20 -13.61
CA PHE A 198 -21.61 -18.63 -14.92
C PHE A 198 -22.90 -18.81 -15.70
N PHE A 199 -23.19 -17.83 -16.54
CA PHE A 199 -24.23 -17.84 -17.53
C PHE A 199 -23.58 -17.75 -18.91
N LEU A 200 -23.85 -18.75 -19.74
CA LEU A 200 -23.32 -18.84 -21.10
C LEU A 200 -24.50 -19.00 -22.06
N ASP A 201 -24.70 -18.01 -22.92
CA ASP A 201 -25.83 -17.95 -23.84
C ASP A 201 -25.40 -17.47 -25.23
N VAL A 202 -26.24 -17.75 -26.22
CA VAL A 202 -26.06 -17.35 -27.62
C VAL A 202 -26.97 -16.17 -27.92
N VAL A 203 -26.38 -15.03 -28.27
CA VAL A 203 -27.12 -13.87 -28.74
C VAL A 203 -26.92 -13.73 -30.24
N LEU A 204 -28.02 -13.54 -30.97
CA LEU A 204 -28.00 -13.25 -32.40
C LEU A 204 -27.73 -11.76 -32.58
N VAL A 205 -26.62 -11.41 -33.23
CA VAL A 205 -26.28 -10.03 -33.58
C VAL A 205 -26.08 -9.99 -35.08
N ALA A 206 -26.98 -9.31 -35.80
CA ALA A 206 -26.93 -9.19 -37.27
C ALA A 206 -26.79 -10.55 -38.00
N ASP A 207 -27.63 -11.52 -37.63
CA ASP A 207 -27.64 -12.90 -38.14
C ASP A 207 -26.41 -13.77 -37.82
N GLU A 208 -25.44 -13.25 -37.06
CA GLU A 208 -24.32 -14.03 -36.52
C GLU A 208 -24.63 -14.51 -35.09
N ARG A 209 -24.44 -15.80 -34.84
CA ARG A 209 -24.51 -16.39 -33.49
C ARG A 209 -23.26 -15.98 -32.71
N LYS A 210 -23.43 -15.15 -31.68
CA LYS A 210 -22.34 -14.71 -30.80
C LYS A 210 -22.58 -15.19 -29.37
N TRP A 211 -21.62 -15.95 -28.86
CA TRP A 211 -21.63 -16.36 -27.46
C TRP A 211 -21.35 -15.19 -26.53
N GLN A 212 -22.07 -15.15 -25.42
CA GLN A 212 -21.87 -14.22 -24.33
C GLN A 212 -21.67 -14.99 -23.03
N LEU A 213 -20.60 -14.66 -22.30
CA LEU A 213 -20.33 -15.19 -20.98
C LEU A 213 -20.58 -14.08 -19.94
N SER A 214 -21.36 -14.40 -18.93
CA SER A 214 -21.50 -13.57 -17.73
C SER A 214 -21.24 -14.39 -16.49
N TRP A 215 -20.62 -13.78 -15.49
CA TRP A 215 -20.46 -14.35 -14.16
C TRP A 215 -21.41 -13.65 -13.19
N TYR A 216 -22.16 -14.43 -12.42
CA TYR A 216 -23.03 -13.92 -11.36
C TYR A 216 -22.27 -13.95 -10.05
N ASP A 217 -22.15 -12.79 -9.42
CA ASP A 217 -21.57 -12.69 -8.09
C ASP A 217 -22.56 -13.13 -7.00
N LEU A 218 -22.08 -13.17 -5.75
CA LEU A 218 -22.88 -13.52 -4.57
C LEU A 218 -24.06 -12.56 -4.30
N THR A 219 -24.07 -11.37 -4.91
CA THR A 219 -25.19 -10.41 -4.84
C THR A 219 -26.24 -10.67 -5.94
N GLY A 220 -25.92 -11.55 -6.90
CA GLY A 220 -26.74 -11.80 -8.09
C GLY A 220 -26.52 -10.76 -9.19
N LYS A 221 -25.45 -9.96 -9.12
CA LYS A 221 -25.10 -8.99 -10.16
C LYS A 221 -24.29 -9.69 -11.26
N ALA A 222 -24.73 -9.53 -12.50
CA ALA A 222 -24.05 -10.08 -13.67
C ALA A 222 -22.84 -9.20 -14.05
N THR A 223 -21.67 -9.81 -14.19
CA THR A 223 -20.49 -9.22 -14.79
C THR A 223 -20.22 -9.89 -16.13
N SER A 224 -20.29 -9.13 -17.23
CA SER A 224 -19.93 -9.65 -18.54
C SER A 224 -18.43 -9.96 -18.61
N LEU A 225 -18.09 -11.14 -19.13
CA LEU A 225 -16.73 -11.63 -19.28
C LEU A 225 -16.38 -11.77 -20.76
N THR A 226 -15.13 -11.45 -21.10
CA THR A 226 -14.61 -11.63 -22.46
C THR A 226 -14.26 -13.09 -22.69
N ILE A 227 -14.77 -13.67 -23.78
CA ILE A 227 -14.45 -15.04 -24.20
C ILE A 227 -13.03 -15.06 -24.77
N THR A 228 -12.14 -15.86 -24.18
CA THR A 228 -10.77 -16.05 -24.68
C THR A 228 -10.74 -17.05 -25.83
N ALA A 229 -9.62 -17.15 -26.54
CA ALA A 229 -9.47 -18.06 -27.68
C ALA A 229 -9.65 -19.54 -27.26
N GLU A 230 -9.16 -19.90 -26.07
CA GLU A 230 -9.26 -21.25 -25.50
C GLU A 230 -10.71 -21.59 -25.16
N LEU A 231 -11.42 -20.66 -24.51
CA LEU A 231 -12.85 -20.83 -24.22
C LEU A 231 -13.68 -20.90 -25.52
N ALA A 232 -13.35 -20.09 -26.53
CA ALA A 232 -14.02 -20.14 -27.83
C ALA A 232 -13.83 -21.50 -28.52
N ALA A 233 -12.64 -22.12 -28.40
CA ALA A 233 -12.38 -23.46 -28.92
C ALA A 233 -13.21 -24.53 -28.19
N ALA A 234 -13.31 -24.46 -26.87
CA ALA A 234 -14.14 -25.37 -26.07
C ALA A 234 -15.64 -25.22 -26.41
N ILE A 235 -16.11 -23.97 -26.57
CA ILE A 235 -17.47 -23.66 -27.01
C ILE A 235 -17.72 -24.19 -28.43
N SER A 236 -16.77 -24.06 -29.34
CA SER A 236 -16.90 -24.58 -30.71
C SER A 236 -17.03 -26.11 -30.72
N SER A 237 -16.28 -26.81 -29.87
CA SER A 237 -16.42 -28.25 -29.67
C SER A 237 -17.80 -28.63 -29.13
N LEU A 238 -18.32 -27.84 -28.19
CA LEU A 238 -19.70 -28.00 -27.67
C LEU A 238 -20.75 -27.81 -28.77
N GLU A 239 -20.60 -26.81 -29.64
CA GLU A 239 -21.53 -26.60 -30.76
C GLU A 239 -21.55 -27.77 -31.73
N VAL A 240 -20.40 -28.38 -32.01
CA VAL A 240 -20.31 -29.57 -32.86
C VAL A 240 -21.03 -30.75 -32.21
N GLU A 241 -20.85 -30.96 -30.91
CA GLU A 241 -21.55 -32.01 -30.16
C GLU A 241 -23.07 -31.76 -30.13
N LEU A 242 -23.49 -30.53 -29.87
CA LEU A 242 -24.89 -30.11 -29.90
C LEU A 242 -25.53 -30.37 -31.26
N LYS A 243 -24.87 -29.97 -32.36
CA LYS A 243 -25.37 -30.21 -33.73
C LYS A 243 -25.52 -31.69 -34.03
N LYS A 244 -24.58 -32.54 -33.58
CA LYS A 244 -24.69 -34.00 -33.74
C LYS A 244 -25.91 -34.55 -33.02
N LEU A 245 -26.11 -34.16 -31.75
CA LEU A 245 -27.27 -34.60 -30.95
C LEU A 245 -28.60 -34.13 -31.55
N LEU A 246 -28.65 -32.87 -32.03
CA LEU A 246 -29.83 -32.31 -32.70
C LEU A 246 -30.14 -33.00 -34.04
N THR A 247 -29.12 -33.47 -34.77
CA THR A 247 -29.31 -34.19 -36.04
C THR A 247 -29.85 -35.61 -35.80
N ILE A 248 -29.47 -36.24 -34.69
CA ILE A 248 -29.94 -37.58 -34.29
C ILE A 248 -31.38 -37.52 -33.76
N SER A 249 -31.74 -36.45 -33.04
CA SER A 249 -33.12 -36.18 -32.64
C SER A 249 -33.86 -35.51 -33.80
N ALA A 250 -34.40 -36.28 -34.75
CA ALA A 250 -35.04 -35.81 -35.99
C ALA A 250 -36.34 -34.97 -35.82
N SER A 251 -36.50 -34.23 -34.72
CA SER A 251 -37.68 -33.43 -34.45
C SER A 251 -37.32 -32.11 -33.75
N VAL A 252 -37.80 -31.05 -34.38
CA VAL A 252 -38.05 -29.69 -33.90
C VAL A 252 -36.88 -28.70 -33.87
N LYS A 253 -37.06 -27.62 -34.67
CA LYS A 253 -36.54 -26.26 -34.42
C LYS A 253 -37.18 -25.68 -33.14
N ASP A 254 -37.18 -26.43 -32.04
CA ASP A 254 -37.71 -25.97 -30.76
C ASP A 254 -36.55 -25.43 -29.92
N VAL A 255 -36.57 -24.12 -29.71
CA VAL A 255 -35.60 -23.41 -28.88
C VAL A 255 -35.60 -23.97 -27.45
N ALA A 256 -36.73 -24.50 -26.96
CA ALA A 256 -36.81 -25.12 -25.64
C ALA A 256 -36.09 -26.49 -25.59
N ALA A 257 -36.13 -27.26 -26.68
CA ALA A 257 -35.39 -28.52 -26.79
C ALA A 257 -33.87 -28.30 -26.87
N GLU A 258 -33.44 -27.29 -27.64
CA GLU A 258 -32.03 -26.88 -27.72
C GLU A 258 -31.49 -26.46 -26.34
N LYS A 259 -32.25 -25.64 -25.59
CA LYS A 259 -31.89 -25.25 -24.22
C LYS A 259 -31.82 -26.44 -23.26
N LYS A 260 -32.77 -27.38 -23.34
CA LYS A 260 -32.75 -28.57 -22.47
C LYS A 260 -31.54 -29.47 -22.75
N LEU A 261 -31.14 -29.60 -24.01
CA LEU A 261 -29.94 -30.36 -24.41
C LEU A 261 -28.66 -29.65 -23.96
N LEU A 262 -28.58 -28.32 -24.09
CA LEU A 262 -27.47 -27.52 -23.56
C LEU A 262 -27.30 -27.71 -22.05
N ASP A 263 -28.38 -27.65 -21.28
CA ASP A 263 -28.34 -27.90 -19.82
C ASP A 263 -27.80 -29.29 -19.48
N GLN A 264 -28.19 -30.31 -20.26
CA GLN A 264 -27.70 -31.68 -20.09
C GLN A 264 -26.21 -31.79 -20.44
N LEU A 265 -25.75 -31.11 -21.49
CA LEU A 265 -24.34 -31.09 -21.87
C LEU A 265 -23.50 -30.40 -20.80
N PHE A 266 -23.93 -29.24 -20.28
CA PHE A 266 -23.22 -28.53 -19.21
C PHE A 266 -23.13 -29.29 -17.88
N THR A 267 -23.99 -30.30 -17.68
CA THR A 267 -23.97 -31.14 -16.48
C THR A 267 -23.21 -32.45 -16.65
N LYS A 268 -23.19 -33.05 -17.85
CA LYS A 268 -22.72 -34.44 -18.04
C LYS A 268 -21.56 -34.62 -19.02
N SER A 269 -21.26 -33.66 -19.89
CA SER A 269 -20.20 -33.81 -20.91
C SER A 269 -18.79 -33.57 -20.34
N GLU A 270 -17.78 -34.25 -20.89
CA GLU A 270 -16.37 -33.93 -20.63
C GLU A 270 -16.02 -32.51 -21.14
N ILE A 271 -16.67 -32.05 -22.22
CA ILE A 271 -16.51 -30.68 -22.74
C ILE A 271 -16.98 -29.65 -21.69
N ALA A 272 -17.99 -29.99 -20.89
CA ALA A 272 -18.44 -29.10 -19.82
C ALA A 272 -17.39 -28.90 -18.73
N LYS A 273 -16.54 -29.91 -18.46
CA LYS A 273 -15.42 -29.74 -17.52
C LYS A 273 -14.37 -28.77 -18.07
N GLU A 274 -14.08 -28.86 -19.36
CA GLU A 274 -13.17 -27.94 -20.05
C GLU A 274 -13.72 -26.51 -20.01
N ILE A 275 -15.01 -26.31 -20.37
CA ILE A 275 -15.68 -25.01 -20.28
C ILE A 275 -15.64 -24.44 -18.86
N LYS A 276 -15.97 -25.25 -17.83
CA LYS A 276 -15.91 -24.82 -16.42
C LYS A 276 -14.49 -24.39 -16.01
N SER A 277 -13.47 -25.14 -16.43
CA SER A 277 -12.06 -24.81 -16.20
C SER A 277 -11.69 -23.47 -16.85
N GLU A 278 -12.04 -23.27 -18.12
CA GLU A 278 -11.74 -22.03 -18.84
C GLU A 278 -12.51 -20.83 -18.28
N CYS A 279 -13.80 -20.98 -17.93
CA CYS A 279 -14.57 -19.94 -17.24
C CYS A 279 -13.89 -19.50 -15.93
N THR A 280 -13.33 -20.45 -15.17
CA THR A 280 -12.59 -20.16 -13.94
C THR A 280 -11.33 -19.35 -14.23
N LYS A 281 -10.57 -19.68 -15.28
CA LYS A 281 -9.38 -18.92 -15.69
C LYS A 281 -9.73 -17.50 -16.11
N VAL A 282 -10.80 -17.32 -16.87
CA VAL A 282 -11.30 -16.00 -17.28
C VAL A 282 -11.67 -15.17 -16.06
N LEU A 283 -12.42 -15.75 -15.12
CA LEU A 283 -12.78 -15.08 -13.87
C LEU A 283 -11.54 -14.70 -13.05
N GLN A 284 -10.58 -15.62 -12.89
CA GLN A 284 -9.34 -15.35 -12.19
C GLN A 284 -8.54 -14.22 -12.82
N SER A 285 -8.44 -14.16 -14.15
CA SER A 285 -7.80 -13.05 -14.87
C SER A 285 -8.43 -11.70 -14.53
N VAL A 286 -9.76 -11.63 -14.47
CA VAL A 286 -10.49 -10.43 -14.07
C VAL A 286 -10.24 -10.07 -12.60
N LEU A 287 -10.30 -11.06 -11.70
CA LEU A 287 -10.07 -10.85 -10.27
C LEU A 287 -8.61 -10.53 -9.94
N ASN A 288 -7.65 -10.97 -10.76
CA ASN A 288 -6.23 -10.68 -10.58
C ASN A 288 -5.87 -9.21 -10.85
N LYS A 289 -6.74 -8.47 -11.56
CA LYS A 289 -6.63 -7.01 -11.67
C LYS A 289 -6.86 -6.31 -10.32
N THR A 290 -7.59 -6.95 -9.40
CA THR A 290 -7.77 -6.45 -8.03
C THR A 290 -6.60 -6.95 -7.18
N GLN A 291 -5.63 -6.06 -6.95
CA GLN A 291 -4.46 -6.36 -6.14
C GLN A 291 -4.82 -6.29 -4.66
N VAL A 292 -4.50 -7.37 -3.93
CA VAL A 292 -4.73 -7.48 -2.49
C VAL A 292 -3.47 -8.03 -1.84
N LEU A 293 -2.96 -7.33 -0.83
CA LEU A 293 -1.85 -7.78 0.01
C LEU A 293 -2.34 -8.13 1.41
N PHE A 294 -1.80 -9.21 1.98
CA PHE A 294 -2.16 -9.70 3.31
C PHE A 294 -1.00 -9.52 4.26
N ASN A 295 -1.24 -8.78 5.35
CA ASN A 295 -0.24 -8.46 6.38
C ASN A 295 1.16 -8.12 5.79
N PRO A 296 1.26 -7.20 4.82
CA PRO A 296 2.55 -6.85 4.23
C PRO A 296 3.48 -6.24 5.27
N ILE A 297 4.77 -6.54 5.14
CA ILE A 297 5.86 -5.92 5.91
C ILE A 297 5.99 -4.46 5.46
N ASP A 298 6.49 -3.56 6.32
CA ASP A 298 6.54 -2.12 6.04
C ASP A 298 7.29 -1.76 4.74
N ASP A 299 8.33 -2.50 4.37
CA ASP A 299 9.04 -2.32 3.09
C ASP A 299 8.16 -2.57 1.87
N GLN A 300 7.18 -3.48 1.96
CA GLN A 300 6.23 -3.78 0.89
C GLN A 300 5.12 -2.72 0.79
N LEU A 301 5.00 -1.84 1.77
CA LEU A 301 4.05 -0.73 1.76
C LEU A 301 4.61 0.50 1.04
N ALA A 302 5.93 0.56 0.86
CA ALA A 302 6.58 1.64 0.11
C ALA A 302 6.17 1.56 -1.36
N ASN A 303 5.64 2.68 -1.89
CA ASN A 303 5.23 2.84 -3.30
C ASN A 303 4.04 1.99 -3.77
N LEU A 304 3.20 1.45 -2.88
CA LEU A 304 1.96 0.80 -3.30
C LEU A 304 1.02 1.80 -3.98
N VAL A 305 0.41 1.40 -5.09
CA VAL A 305 -0.55 2.23 -5.82
C VAL A 305 -1.71 1.38 -6.30
N SER A 306 -2.94 1.85 -6.04
CA SER A 306 -4.18 1.16 -6.39
C SER A 306 -4.25 -0.28 -5.85
N THR A 307 -3.88 -0.46 -4.59
CA THR A 307 -3.76 -1.78 -3.95
C THR A 307 -4.59 -1.83 -2.66
N TYR A 308 -5.33 -2.93 -2.47
CA TYR A 308 -5.98 -3.21 -1.19
C TYR A 308 -5.01 -3.92 -0.25
N VAL A 309 -5.03 -3.53 1.02
CA VAL A 309 -4.20 -4.15 2.06
C VAL A 309 -5.09 -4.62 3.20
N VAL A 310 -5.00 -5.91 3.50
CA VAL A 310 -5.66 -6.54 4.63
C VAL A 310 -4.65 -6.65 5.77
N LYS A 311 -4.90 -6.00 6.90
CA LYS A 311 -4.06 -6.13 8.11
C LYS A 311 -4.88 -6.69 9.27
N LYS A 312 -4.28 -7.59 10.06
CA LYS A 312 -4.83 -8.04 11.33
C LYS A 312 -4.31 -7.13 12.44
N GLU A 313 -5.17 -6.30 13.00
CA GLU A 313 -4.86 -5.38 14.10
C GLU A 313 -5.79 -5.67 15.27
N ASN A 314 -5.24 -5.90 16.46
CA ASN A 314 -6.04 -6.19 17.67
C ASN A 314 -7.06 -7.33 17.47
N GLN A 315 -6.64 -8.41 16.80
CA GLN A 315 -7.48 -9.55 16.43
C GLN A 315 -8.62 -9.25 15.43
N GLN A 316 -8.77 -8.01 14.96
CA GLN A 316 -9.74 -7.63 13.94
C GLN A 316 -9.06 -7.47 12.58
N ILE A 317 -9.76 -7.89 11.52
CA ILE A 317 -9.31 -7.67 10.15
C ILE A 317 -9.68 -6.25 9.74
N LYS A 318 -8.69 -5.43 9.44
CA LYS A 318 -8.85 -4.09 8.86
C LYS A 318 -8.44 -4.06 7.40
N LEU A 319 -9.17 -3.28 6.63
CA LEU A 319 -9.02 -3.15 5.19
C LEU A 319 -8.61 -1.73 4.83
N TYR A 320 -7.51 -1.61 4.11
CA TYR A 320 -6.98 -0.34 3.64
C TYR A 320 -6.95 -0.31 2.11
N TRP A 321 -7.20 0.87 1.53
CA TRP A 321 -7.00 1.16 0.13
C TRP A 321 -5.84 2.14 -0.04
N TYR A 322 -4.83 1.74 -0.81
CA TYR A 322 -3.75 2.62 -1.24
C TYR A 322 -4.14 3.22 -2.57
N ASP A 323 -4.29 4.55 -2.61
CA ASP A 323 -4.71 5.26 -3.81
C ASP A 323 -3.61 5.31 -4.89
N SER A 324 -3.87 5.99 -6.01
CA SER A 324 -2.91 6.12 -7.12
C SER A 324 -1.65 6.93 -6.77
N ILE A 325 -1.57 7.51 -5.57
CA ILE A 325 -0.43 8.29 -5.06
C ILE A 325 0.21 7.58 -3.86
N GLY A 326 -0.29 6.38 -3.53
CA GLY A 326 0.19 5.56 -2.41
C GLY A 326 -0.21 6.07 -1.04
N LYS A 327 -1.22 6.92 -0.95
CA LYS A 327 -1.78 7.30 0.34
C LYS A 327 -2.69 6.19 0.85
N ARG A 328 -2.48 5.81 2.11
CA ARG A 328 -3.29 4.84 2.84
C ARG A 328 -4.63 5.44 3.28
N ASN A 329 -5.73 4.81 2.88
CA ASN A 329 -7.08 5.15 3.30
C ASN A 329 -7.72 3.93 3.98
N LEU A 330 -8.31 4.10 5.17
CA LEU A 330 -9.06 3.03 5.83
C LEU A 330 -10.43 2.90 5.16
N LEU A 331 -10.81 1.68 4.77
CA LEU A 331 -12.12 1.41 4.20
C LEU A 331 -13.15 1.28 5.32
N LYS A 332 -14.18 2.10 5.24
CA LYS A 332 -15.37 2.04 6.09
C LYS A 332 -16.30 0.98 5.53
N LEU A 333 -16.44 -0.14 6.23
CA LEU A 333 -17.27 -1.26 5.79
C LEU A 333 -18.72 -1.15 6.26
N GLU A 334 -19.05 -0.10 7.03
CA GLU A 334 -20.41 0.18 7.51
C GLU A 334 -21.40 0.37 6.36
N ASP A 335 -20.91 0.89 5.22
CA ASP A 335 -21.70 1.06 3.98
C ASP A 335 -21.94 -0.29 3.25
N TYR A 336 -21.31 -1.37 3.70
CA TYR A 336 -21.34 -2.71 3.08
C TYR A 336 -21.64 -3.79 4.13
N PRO A 337 -22.88 -3.85 4.67
CA PRO A 337 -23.22 -4.69 5.82
C PRO A 337 -22.96 -6.18 5.60
N ASP A 338 -23.22 -6.70 4.40
CA ASP A 338 -22.95 -8.11 4.06
C ASP A 338 -21.45 -8.43 4.08
N PHE A 339 -20.64 -7.48 3.61
CA PHE A 339 -19.18 -7.63 3.61
C PHE A 339 -18.64 -7.57 5.04
N LEU A 340 -19.12 -6.61 5.84
CA LEU A 340 -18.75 -6.48 7.24
C LEU A 340 -19.14 -7.72 8.04
N ALA A 341 -20.36 -8.23 7.87
CA ALA A 341 -20.84 -9.43 8.56
C ALA A 341 -19.98 -10.66 8.22
N TRP A 342 -19.64 -10.83 6.94
CA TRP A 342 -18.79 -11.94 6.49
C TRP A 342 -17.36 -11.84 7.04
N ILE A 343 -16.72 -10.67 6.94
CA ILE A 343 -15.31 -10.52 7.33
C ILE A 343 -15.12 -10.57 8.85
N SER A 344 -16.10 -10.10 9.62
CA SER A 344 -16.04 -10.10 11.09
C SER A 344 -16.07 -11.49 11.71
N GLN A 345 -16.60 -12.49 10.98
CA GLN A 345 -16.66 -13.89 11.42
C GLN A 345 -15.35 -14.65 11.15
N LYS A 346 -14.36 -14.04 10.49
CA LYS A 346 -13.16 -14.72 9.99
C LYS A 346 -11.95 -14.39 10.86
N GLU A 347 -11.37 -15.42 11.49
CA GLU A 347 -10.09 -15.27 12.20
C GLU A 347 -8.87 -15.34 11.26
N SER A 348 -9.02 -16.03 10.13
CA SER A 348 -8.04 -16.18 9.05
C SER A 348 -8.75 -16.35 7.71
N LEU A 349 -8.07 -16.03 6.60
CA LEU A 349 -8.61 -16.12 5.24
C LEU A 349 -8.00 -17.31 4.51
N THR A 350 -8.85 -18.23 4.05
CA THR A 350 -8.47 -19.36 3.19
C THR A 350 -8.35 -18.93 1.72
N LYS A 351 -7.85 -19.80 0.83
CA LYS A 351 -7.78 -19.53 -0.63
C LYS A 351 -9.15 -19.17 -1.23
N ASN A 352 -10.22 -19.84 -0.79
CA ASN A 352 -11.58 -19.55 -1.26
C ASN A 352 -12.10 -18.21 -0.72
N ASP A 353 -11.70 -17.85 0.51
CA ASP A 353 -12.02 -16.53 1.07
C ASP A 353 -11.34 -15.39 0.28
N ILE A 354 -10.18 -15.61 -0.33
CA ILE A 354 -9.50 -14.60 -1.17
C ILE A 354 -10.36 -14.24 -2.40
N LEU A 355 -10.96 -15.24 -3.05
CA LEU A 355 -11.84 -14.99 -4.19
C LEU A 355 -13.04 -14.16 -3.76
N ARG A 356 -13.74 -14.60 -2.70
CA ARG A 356 -14.90 -13.90 -2.14
C ARG A 356 -14.57 -12.48 -1.68
N LEU A 357 -13.41 -12.29 -1.06
CA LEU A 357 -12.89 -10.98 -0.69
C LEU A 357 -12.75 -10.07 -1.92
N LYS A 358 -12.11 -10.56 -3.00
CA LYS A 358 -11.95 -9.77 -4.22
C LYS A 358 -13.29 -9.40 -4.86
N VAL A 359 -14.31 -10.24 -4.74
CA VAL A 359 -15.67 -9.90 -5.17
C VAL A 359 -16.22 -8.73 -4.39
N TYR A 360 -16.18 -8.79 -3.05
CA TYR A 360 -16.63 -7.68 -2.21
C TYR A 360 -15.83 -6.40 -2.46
N LEU A 361 -14.52 -6.48 -2.62
CA LEU A 361 -13.69 -5.30 -2.89
C LEU A 361 -14.00 -4.62 -4.24
N ARG A 362 -14.60 -5.33 -5.19
CA ARG A 362 -15.07 -4.73 -6.45
C ARG A 362 -16.37 -3.96 -6.31
N SER A 363 -17.19 -4.26 -5.28
CA SER A 363 -18.40 -3.49 -4.99
C SER A 363 -18.12 -2.28 -4.10
N VAL A 364 -16.96 -2.21 -3.46
CA VAL A 364 -16.54 -1.05 -2.65
C VAL A 364 -16.28 0.16 -3.55
N ASP A 365 -17.04 1.23 -3.32
CA ASP A 365 -16.84 2.52 -3.95
C ASP A 365 -15.66 3.26 -3.30
N ILE A 366 -14.54 3.25 -4.00
CA ILE A 366 -13.31 3.97 -3.63
C ILE A 366 -13.26 5.41 -4.14
N ARG A 367 -14.23 5.86 -4.97
CA ARG A 367 -14.20 7.19 -5.63
C ARG A 367 -14.54 8.33 -4.68
N HIS A 368 -15.37 8.06 -3.67
CA HIS A 368 -15.82 9.05 -2.69
C HIS A 368 -14.73 9.44 -1.66
N HIS A 369 -13.61 8.70 -1.61
CA HIS A 369 -12.49 9.02 -0.72
C HIS A 369 -11.45 9.99 -1.32
N VAL A 370 -11.58 10.34 -2.60
CA VAL A 370 -10.76 11.38 -3.25
C VAL A 370 -11.57 12.67 -3.39
N ASP A 371 -11.68 13.39 -2.28
CA ASP A 371 -12.18 14.77 -2.14
C ASP A 371 -11.88 15.64 -3.38
N GLU A 372 -12.87 16.36 -3.94
CA GLU A 372 -12.67 17.24 -5.12
C GLU A 372 -11.57 18.30 -4.87
N VAL A 373 -11.47 18.77 -3.63
CA VAL A 373 -10.42 19.70 -3.18
C VAL A 373 -9.04 19.03 -3.23
N LYS A 374 -8.97 17.70 -3.04
CA LYS A 374 -7.72 16.94 -3.18
C LYS A 374 -7.42 16.62 -4.64
N GLN A 375 -8.42 16.35 -5.49
CA GLN A 375 -8.20 16.17 -6.93
C GLN A 375 -7.60 17.40 -7.59
N SER A 376 -8.10 18.60 -7.24
CA SER A 376 -7.51 19.86 -7.71
C SER A 376 -6.09 20.08 -7.19
N LYS A 377 -5.80 19.72 -5.92
CA LYS A 377 -4.45 19.77 -5.35
C LYS A 377 -3.48 18.77 -6.01
N ILE A 378 -3.95 17.57 -6.34
CA ILE A 378 -3.19 16.53 -7.05
C ILE A 378 -2.93 16.97 -8.50
N GLN A 379 -3.92 17.55 -9.18
CA GLN A 379 -3.74 18.13 -10.51
C GLN A 379 -2.73 19.27 -10.48
N ASN A 380 -2.75 20.13 -9.46
CA ASN A 380 -1.78 21.21 -9.30
C ASN A 380 -0.37 20.65 -9.02
N MET A 381 -0.22 19.65 -8.15
CA MET A 381 1.08 18.99 -7.93
C MET A 381 1.60 18.27 -9.18
N LEU A 382 0.74 17.61 -9.95
CA LEU A 382 1.13 16.92 -11.19
C LEU A 382 1.53 17.94 -12.27
N LYS A 383 0.84 19.08 -12.36
CA LYS A 383 1.25 20.21 -13.22
C LYS A 383 2.58 20.81 -12.78
N GLU A 384 2.82 20.93 -11.47
CA GLU A 384 4.08 21.40 -10.91
C GLU A 384 5.24 20.43 -11.16
N LYS A 385 5.02 19.12 -11.03
CA LYS A 385 6.06 18.09 -11.18
C LYS A 385 6.33 17.62 -12.61
N HIS A 386 5.30 17.53 -13.46
CA HIS A 386 5.39 16.93 -14.80
C HIS A 386 5.18 17.94 -15.94
N GLY A 387 4.91 19.20 -15.64
CA GLY A 387 4.72 20.25 -16.64
C GLY A 387 3.39 20.14 -17.39
N ILE A 388 3.31 20.85 -18.52
CA ILE A 388 2.14 20.85 -19.40
C ILE A 388 2.17 19.61 -20.30
N ALA A 389 1.09 18.85 -20.33
CA ALA A 389 0.94 17.73 -21.25
C ALA A 389 0.70 18.26 -22.67
N LEU A 390 1.70 18.11 -23.55
CA LEU A 390 1.61 18.41 -24.98
C LEU A 390 1.65 17.12 -25.79
N ILE A 391 0.60 16.87 -26.57
CA ILE A 391 0.50 15.79 -27.54
C ILE A 391 0.69 16.40 -28.93
N THR A 392 1.58 15.82 -29.71
CA THR A 392 1.78 16.20 -31.11
C THR A 392 1.33 15.05 -31.99
N THR A 393 0.34 15.26 -32.84
CA THR A 393 -0.24 14.21 -33.68
C THR A 393 -0.60 14.78 -35.04
N ASP A 394 -0.55 13.93 -36.06
CA ASP A 394 -0.99 14.28 -37.42
C ASP A 394 -2.50 14.09 -37.60
N ASP A 395 -3.13 13.31 -36.72
CA ASP A 395 -4.58 13.12 -36.67
C ASP A 395 -5.04 13.08 -35.20
N TRP A 396 -5.71 14.14 -34.77
CA TRP A 396 -6.22 14.24 -33.40
C TRP A 396 -7.53 13.48 -33.18
N THR A 397 -8.23 13.07 -34.24
CA THR A 397 -9.47 12.29 -34.13
C THR A 397 -9.22 10.86 -33.61
N THR A 398 -7.99 10.36 -33.79
CA THR A 398 -7.54 9.07 -33.24
C THR A 398 -7.35 9.08 -31.72
N ILE A 399 -7.30 10.27 -31.09
CA ILE A 399 -7.08 10.38 -29.66
C ILE A 399 -8.39 10.12 -28.90
N PRO A 400 -8.49 9.04 -28.09
CA PRO A 400 -9.74 8.70 -27.41
C PRO A 400 -10.17 9.80 -26.44
N SER A 401 -11.44 10.20 -26.52
CA SER A 401 -12.00 11.32 -25.77
C SER A 401 -11.92 11.16 -24.24
N TYR A 402 -11.84 9.92 -23.74
CA TYR A 402 -11.84 9.58 -22.32
C TYR A 402 -10.45 9.40 -21.70
N ARG A 403 -9.36 9.50 -22.46
CA ARG A 403 -7.99 9.24 -21.96
C ARG A 403 -7.19 10.47 -21.54
N LEU A 404 -7.67 11.69 -21.82
CA LEU A 404 -6.89 12.91 -21.60
C LEU A 404 -7.36 13.69 -20.37
N ILE A 405 -6.38 14.18 -19.60
CA ILE A 405 -6.58 15.04 -18.43
C ILE A 405 -6.95 16.45 -18.91
N LYS A 406 -7.76 17.18 -18.14
CA LYS A 406 -8.04 18.61 -18.37
C LYS A 406 -6.72 19.39 -18.50
N ASP A 407 -6.67 20.38 -19.40
CA ASP A 407 -5.47 21.19 -19.70
C ASP A 407 -4.35 20.44 -20.44
N THR A 408 -4.70 19.35 -21.13
CA THR A 408 -3.82 18.75 -22.15
C THR A 408 -3.89 19.59 -23.43
N TYR A 409 -2.73 19.89 -24.00
CA TYR A 409 -2.59 20.60 -25.27
C TYR A 409 -2.33 19.61 -26.40
N ILE A 410 -2.96 19.83 -27.54
CA ILE A 410 -2.81 19.00 -28.73
C ILE A 410 -2.37 19.90 -29.88
N LEU A 411 -1.18 19.65 -30.43
CA LEU A 411 -0.65 20.34 -31.60
C LEU A 411 -0.78 19.42 -32.82
N THR A 412 -1.39 19.96 -33.88
CA THR A 412 -1.60 19.27 -35.16
C THR A 412 -1.34 20.24 -36.33
N ARG A 413 -1.29 19.71 -37.55
CA ARG A 413 -1.35 20.52 -38.77
C ARG A 413 -2.69 20.27 -39.48
N GLU A 414 -3.34 21.34 -39.95
CA GLU A 414 -4.62 21.26 -40.66
C GLU A 414 -4.60 22.13 -41.92
N PRO A 415 -5.24 21.72 -43.04
CA PRO A 415 -5.98 20.47 -43.23
C PRO A 415 -5.08 19.25 -43.50
N ASP A 416 -3.81 19.47 -43.87
CA ASP A 416 -2.85 18.40 -44.19
C ASP A 416 -1.75 18.30 -43.12
N ALA A 417 -1.36 17.07 -42.79
CA ALA A 417 -0.38 16.76 -41.75
C ALA A 417 1.02 17.29 -42.04
N LYS A 418 1.38 17.51 -43.32
CA LYS A 418 2.71 18.00 -43.72
C LYS A 418 2.72 19.44 -44.19
N THR A 419 1.67 19.88 -44.89
CA THR A 419 1.63 21.23 -45.50
C THR A 419 0.62 22.17 -44.84
N GLY A 420 -0.17 21.69 -43.88
CA GLY A 420 -1.18 22.46 -43.19
C GLY A 420 -0.64 23.49 -42.20
N GLU A 421 -1.50 24.40 -41.77
CA GLU A 421 -1.20 25.37 -40.73
C GLU A 421 -1.10 24.68 -39.36
N TRP A 422 -0.22 25.19 -38.51
CA TRP A 422 -0.12 24.73 -37.13
C TRP A 422 -1.35 25.14 -36.32
N VAL A 423 -2.04 24.16 -35.74
CA VAL A 423 -3.21 24.38 -34.90
C VAL A 423 -2.99 23.78 -33.53
N LEU A 424 -3.18 24.60 -32.49
CA LEU A 424 -3.09 24.19 -31.10
C LEU A 424 -4.50 24.12 -30.49
N TYR A 425 -4.83 22.98 -29.89
CA TYR A 425 -6.07 22.75 -29.16
C TYR A 425 -5.79 22.58 -27.66
N GLN A 426 -6.73 23.02 -26.83
CA GLN A 426 -6.76 22.73 -25.39
C GLN A 426 -7.97 21.86 -25.07
N ARG A 427 -7.74 20.79 -24.30
CA ARG A 427 -8.81 19.94 -23.78
C ARG A 427 -9.60 20.66 -22.69
N GLN A 428 -10.90 20.85 -22.90
CA GLN A 428 -11.82 21.48 -21.95
C GLN A 428 -12.54 20.45 -21.06
N ARG A 429 -13.16 20.94 -19.98
CA ARG A 429 -14.02 20.13 -19.10
C ARG A 429 -15.21 19.61 -19.91
N GLY A 430 -15.41 18.30 -19.95
CA GLY A 430 -16.43 17.64 -20.77
C GLY A 430 -15.90 16.95 -22.03
N GLY A 431 -14.59 17.01 -22.29
CA GLY A 431 -13.98 16.22 -23.37
C GLY A 431 -14.13 16.85 -24.76
N THR A 432 -14.27 18.17 -24.83
CA THR A 432 -14.20 18.93 -26.08
C THR A 432 -12.80 19.52 -26.27
N ASN A 433 -12.33 19.59 -27.51
CA ASN A 433 -11.07 20.26 -27.87
C ASN A 433 -11.40 21.66 -28.37
N ALA A 434 -10.93 22.69 -27.66
CA ALA A 434 -11.10 24.08 -28.07
C ALA A 434 -9.83 24.57 -28.78
N LYS A 435 -9.98 25.14 -29.98
CA LYS A 435 -8.87 25.76 -30.72
C LYS A 435 -8.38 26.98 -29.94
N ILE A 436 -7.09 27.03 -29.66
CA ILE A 436 -6.46 28.14 -28.95
C ILE A 436 -6.07 29.20 -29.97
N ASN A 437 -6.53 30.43 -29.75
CA ASN A 437 -5.99 31.56 -30.49
C ASN A 437 -4.70 32.03 -29.83
N VAL A 438 -3.55 31.62 -30.37
CA VAL A 438 -2.22 31.97 -29.85
C VAL A 438 -1.98 33.49 -29.84
N GLN A 439 -2.66 34.24 -30.71
CA GLN A 439 -2.58 35.72 -30.75
C GLN A 439 -3.21 36.39 -29.52
N THR A 440 -4.05 35.67 -28.78
CA THR A 440 -4.71 36.17 -27.57
C THR A 440 -3.93 35.86 -26.28
N TRP A 441 -2.71 35.31 -26.41
CA TRP A 441 -1.89 34.99 -25.25
C TRP A 441 -1.48 36.27 -24.48
N PRO A 442 -1.60 36.27 -23.14
CA PRO A 442 -1.15 37.38 -22.30
C PRO A 442 0.33 37.75 -22.42
N ASN A 443 1.17 36.80 -22.84
CA ASN A 443 2.61 36.96 -22.98
C ASN A 443 3.00 37.04 -24.47
N PRO A 444 3.34 38.23 -25.01
CA PRO A 444 3.69 38.40 -26.42
C PRO A 444 5.02 37.72 -26.77
N ASP A 445 5.99 37.67 -25.86
CA ASP A 445 7.28 37.00 -26.10
C ASP A 445 7.07 35.49 -26.28
N ALA A 446 6.17 34.88 -25.49
CA ALA A 446 5.81 33.48 -25.65
C ALA A 446 5.12 33.22 -27.00
N MET A 447 4.27 34.15 -27.47
CA MET A 447 3.66 34.07 -28.79
C MET A 447 4.72 34.10 -29.91
N ASP A 448 5.64 35.06 -29.86
CA ASP A 448 6.68 35.22 -30.87
C ASP A 448 7.63 34.02 -30.90
N LEU A 449 8.04 33.53 -29.72
CA LEU A 449 8.86 32.33 -29.59
C LEU A 449 8.13 31.09 -30.10
N PHE A 450 6.83 30.96 -29.85
CA PHE A 450 6.02 29.84 -30.34
C PHE A 450 5.97 29.83 -31.87
N GLN A 451 5.63 30.97 -32.47
CA GLN A 451 5.56 31.10 -33.93
C GLN A 451 6.92 30.87 -34.59
N LYS A 452 7.99 31.46 -34.05
CA LYS A 452 9.35 31.29 -34.56
C LYS A 452 9.83 29.84 -34.48
N LEU A 453 9.51 29.14 -33.38
CA LEU A 453 9.89 27.75 -33.20
C LEU A 453 9.17 26.83 -34.18
N LEU A 454 7.88 27.07 -34.47
CA LEU A 454 7.13 26.30 -35.44
C LEU A 454 7.53 26.63 -36.89
N ALA A 455 7.80 27.89 -37.21
CA ALA A 455 8.30 28.30 -38.53
C ALA A 455 9.66 27.65 -38.86
N ASN A 456 10.53 27.45 -37.87
CA ASN A 456 11.80 26.73 -38.05
C ASN A 456 11.61 25.21 -38.27
N ASN A 457 10.42 24.67 -38.05
CA ASN A 457 10.09 23.25 -38.20
C ASN A 457 8.98 23.02 -39.25
N ASP A 458 8.81 23.98 -40.17
CA ASP A 458 7.71 23.99 -41.13
C ASP A 458 7.75 22.85 -42.17
N ALA A 459 8.90 22.17 -42.32
CA ALA A 459 9.04 21.02 -43.20
C ALA A 459 8.59 19.69 -42.58
N VAL A 460 8.19 19.67 -41.31
CA VAL A 460 7.94 18.45 -40.53
C VAL A 460 6.50 18.40 -40.06
N SER A 461 5.92 17.19 -40.00
CA SER A 461 4.57 17.01 -39.44
C SER A 461 4.58 17.10 -37.91
N ALA A 462 3.42 17.33 -37.31
CA ALA A 462 3.31 17.48 -35.86
C ALA A 462 3.81 16.24 -35.12
N ALA A 463 3.43 15.03 -35.54
CA ALA A 463 3.87 13.79 -34.93
C ALA A 463 5.41 13.63 -34.93
N ASN A 464 6.06 14.12 -35.99
CA ASN A 464 7.48 13.97 -36.26
C ASN A 464 8.38 15.07 -35.68
N LEU A 465 7.85 15.99 -34.87
CA LEU A 465 8.66 16.96 -34.13
C LEU A 465 9.68 16.26 -33.23
N SER A 466 10.90 16.81 -33.13
CA SER A 466 11.93 16.26 -32.24
C SER A 466 11.56 16.46 -30.77
N ILE A 467 12.14 15.63 -29.90
CA ILE A 467 11.89 15.69 -28.45
C ILE A 467 12.26 17.07 -27.90
N ASP A 468 13.39 17.65 -28.32
CA ASP A 468 13.84 18.96 -27.87
C ASP A 468 12.88 20.09 -28.26
N VAL A 469 12.28 20.02 -29.45
CA VAL A 469 11.28 20.99 -29.90
C VAL A 469 10.00 20.83 -29.09
N LYS A 470 9.58 19.59 -28.78
CA LYS A 470 8.41 19.31 -27.94
C LYS A 470 8.57 19.87 -26.53
N GLU A 471 9.74 19.74 -25.91
CA GLU A 471 10.00 20.33 -24.59
C GLU A 471 10.00 21.86 -24.63
N LYS A 472 10.66 22.48 -25.61
CA LYS A 472 10.63 23.94 -25.79
C LYS A 472 9.20 24.47 -25.98
N LEU A 473 8.38 23.77 -26.76
CA LEU A 473 6.96 24.13 -26.94
C LEU A 473 6.19 24.03 -25.61
N ARG A 474 6.44 23.02 -24.78
CA ARG A 474 5.81 22.91 -23.45
C ARG A 474 6.20 24.08 -22.55
N ASP A 475 7.47 24.47 -22.55
CA ASP A 475 7.94 25.61 -21.76
C ASP A 475 7.33 26.93 -22.22
N ILE A 476 7.24 27.14 -23.54
CA ILE A 476 6.60 28.33 -24.11
C ILE A 476 5.10 28.37 -23.76
N ILE A 477 4.39 27.26 -23.90
CA ILE A 477 2.97 27.17 -23.52
C ILE A 477 2.81 27.42 -22.01
N LYS A 478 3.75 26.98 -21.17
CA LYS A 478 3.74 27.26 -19.73
C LYS A 478 3.87 28.75 -19.45
N GLN A 479 4.76 29.43 -20.16
CA GLN A 479 4.98 30.87 -20.04
C GLN A 479 3.85 31.71 -20.66
N SER A 480 3.05 31.14 -21.56
CA SER A 480 1.94 31.86 -22.21
C SER A 480 0.90 32.39 -21.23
N SER A 481 0.71 31.70 -20.10
CA SER A 481 -0.23 32.06 -19.03
C SER A 481 0.33 33.03 -17.98
N SER A 482 1.64 33.32 -18.04
CA SER A 482 2.27 34.28 -17.13
C SER A 482 1.95 35.69 -17.58
N ILE A 483 1.34 36.49 -16.70
CA ILE A 483 1.10 37.91 -16.96
C ILE A 483 2.45 38.60 -17.07
N PHE A 484 2.81 39.01 -18.28
CA PHE A 484 4.04 39.76 -18.51
C PHE A 484 3.87 41.17 -17.94
N HIS A 485 4.53 41.46 -16.81
CA HIS A 485 4.60 42.81 -16.25
C HIS A 485 5.51 43.68 -17.12
N LYS A 486 4.96 44.18 -18.25
CA LYS A 486 5.60 45.25 -19.03
C LYS A 486 5.76 46.47 -18.11
N GLU A 487 7.01 46.70 -17.68
CA GLU A 487 7.53 47.86 -16.94
C GLU A 487 6.54 48.46 -15.95
N SER A 488 6.36 47.79 -14.81
CA SER A 488 5.55 48.30 -13.72
C SER A 488 6.25 49.39 -12.90
N CYS A 489 7.50 49.75 -13.21
CA CYS A 489 8.26 50.80 -12.54
C CYS A 489 8.86 51.77 -13.57
N GLN A 490 8.62 53.07 -13.40
CA GLN A 490 9.24 54.14 -14.17
C GLN A 490 9.99 55.08 -13.23
N ALA A 491 11.14 55.60 -13.66
CA ALA A 491 11.91 56.56 -12.90
C ALA A 491 11.94 57.92 -13.61
N VAL A 492 11.67 58.99 -12.86
CA VAL A 492 11.61 60.37 -13.36
C VAL A 492 12.25 61.31 -12.36
N ASP A 493 12.96 62.32 -12.85
CA ASP A 493 13.73 63.24 -12.00
C ASP A 493 12.81 64.13 -11.16
N GLU A 494 11.71 64.61 -11.74
CA GLU A 494 10.65 65.33 -11.04
C GLU A 494 9.29 64.67 -11.30
N PHE A 495 8.56 64.38 -10.22
CA PHE A 495 7.20 63.86 -10.30
C PHE A 495 6.25 64.69 -9.43
N SER A 496 5.17 65.18 -10.03
CA SER A 496 4.05 65.78 -9.32
C SER A 496 2.86 64.81 -9.31
N PRO A 497 2.13 64.67 -8.18
CA PRO A 497 0.89 63.89 -8.13
C PRO A 497 -0.18 64.32 -9.15
N ALA A 498 -0.12 65.56 -9.64
CA ALA A 498 -0.99 66.07 -10.70
C ALA A 498 -0.73 65.41 -12.07
N ASP A 499 0.48 64.89 -12.29
CA ASP A 499 0.88 64.27 -13.56
C ASP A 499 0.58 62.77 -13.61
N ALA A 500 -0.10 62.23 -12.59
CA ALA A 500 -0.42 60.81 -12.45
C ALA A 500 -1.11 60.20 -13.67
N THR A 501 -1.87 61.01 -14.42
CA THR A 501 -2.57 60.57 -15.63
C THR A 501 -1.63 60.21 -16.79
N ASN A 502 -0.40 60.75 -16.78
CA ASN A 502 0.62 60.48 -17.79
C ASN A 502 1.31 59.12 -17.61
N PHE A 503 1.03 58.43 -16.49
CA PHE A 503 1.64 57.17 -16.13
C PHE A 503 0.62 56.03 -16.23
N LYS A 504 1.12 54.82 -16.51
CA LYS A 504 0.27 53.64 -16.71
C LYS A 504 -0.47 53.29 -15.40
N PRO A 505 -1.77 52.95 -15.44
CA PRO A 505 -2.47 52.46 -14.26
C PRO A 505 -1.80 51.20 -13.69
N SER A 506 -1.84 51.03 -12.37
CA SER A 506 -1.17 49.94 -11.64
C SER A 506 0.35 49.89 -11.84
N SER A 507 1.00 51.06 -11.88
CA SER A 507 2.45 51.19 -11.98
C SER A 507 3.04 51.98 -10.81
N PHE A 508 4.35 51.88 -10.64
CA PHE A 508 5.13 52.62 -9.68
C PHE A 508 5.97 53.68 -10.37
N VAL A 509 6.04 54.85 -9.76
CA VAL A 509 6.88 55.97 -10.20
C VAL A 509 7.91 56.25 -9.11
N LEU A 510 9.19 56.16 -9.47
CA LEU A 510 10.32 56.45 -8.61
C LEU A 510 10.87 57.83 -8.96
N THR A 511 11.04 58.68 -7.95
CA THR A 511 11.63 60.01 -8.08
C THR A 511 12.56 60.28 -6.90
N LYS A 512 13.41 61.31 -6.99
CA LYS A 512 14.34 61.67 -5.92
C LYS A 512 14.17 63.14 -5.60
N LYS A 513 13.86 63.47 -4.35
CA LYS A 513 13.68 64.86 -3.89
C LYS A 513 14.52 65.09 -2.64
N ASN A 514 15.37 66.12 -2.66
CA ASN A 514 16.33 66.43 -1.59
C ASN A 514 17.19 65.21 -1.22
N ASP A 515 17.71 64.51 -2.23
CA ASP A 515 18.47 63.26 -2.11
C ASP A 515 17.76 62.06 -1.46
N VAL A 516 16.45 62.16 -1.23
CA VAL A 516 15.65 61.05 -0.70
C VAL A 516 14.80 60.43 -1.82
N TRP A 517 14.97 59.12 -2.03
CA TRP A 517 14.12 58.34 -2.92
C TRP A 517 12.66 58.35 -2.45
N GLN A 518 11.76 58.63 -3.38
CA GLN A 518 10.31 58.62 -3.17
C GLN A 518 9.66 57.70 -4.19
N LEU A 519 8.78 56.84 -3.69
CA LEU A 519 8.02 55.91 -4.51
C LEU A 519 6.55 56.30 -4.47
N TYR A 520 5.93 56.36 -5.64
CA TYR A 520 4.51 56.60 -5.83
C TYR A 520 3.90 55.42 -6.55
N TYR A 521 2.66 55.07 -6.22
CA TYR A 521 1.88 54.05 -6.90
C TYR A 521 0.68 54.71 -7.56
N ILE A 522 0.52 54.46 -8.85
CA ILE A 522 -0.64 54.87 -9.64
C ILE A 522 -1.62 53.71 -9.60
N ASP A 523 -2.73 53.88 -8.89
CA ASP A 523 -3.72 52.81 -8.77
C ASP A 523 -4.49 52.56 -10.08
N SER A 524 -5.40 51.58 -10.08
CA SER A 524 -6.25 51.29 -11.24
C SER A 524 -7.22 52.42 -11.62
N LEU A 525 -7.45 53.37 -10.72
CA LEU A 525 -8.28 54.55 -10.91
C LEU A 525 -7.45 55.80 -11.24
N GLN A 526 -6.15 55.64 -11.52
CA GLN A 526 -5.18 56.71 -11.73
C GLN A 526 -5.03 57.71 -10.57
N LYS A 527 -5.35 57.29 -9.35
CA LYS A 527 -5.00 58.04 -8.14
C LYS A 527 -3.53 57.80 -7.81
N CYS A 528 -2.83 58.89 -7.57
CA CYS A 528 -1.46 58.86 -7.07
C CYS A 528 -1.44 58.60 -5.56
N ILE A 529 -0.86 57.47 -5.16
CA ILE A 529 -0.67 57.08 -3.77
C ILE A 529 0.82 57.19 -3.45
N ARG A 530 1.20 58.12 -2.58
CA ARG A 530 2.57 58.18 -2.07
C ARG A 530 2.83 56.96 -1.19
N VAL A 531 3.85 56.19 -1.51
CA VAL A 531 4.22 55.00 -0.74
C VAL A 531 5.07 55.40 0.46
N THR A 532 4.66 54.97 1.65
CA THR A 532 5.48 55.11 2.85
C THR A 532 6.62 54.09 2.80
N MET A 533 7.86 54.55 2.81
CA MET A 533 9.04 53.67 2.71
C MET A 533 9.16 52.63 3.85
N LYS A 534 8.50 52.88 4.99
CA LYS A 534 8.41 51.93 6.12
C LYS A 534 7.51 50.73 5.82
N ASP A 535 6.54 50.90 4.92
CA ASP A 535 5.57 49.86 4.56
C ASP A 535 6.07 49.01 3.38
N CYS A 536 7.15 49.42 2.70
CA CYS A 536 7.75 48.69 1.59
C CYS A 536 8.42 47.38 2.06
N PRO A 537 8.49 46.37 1.18
CA PRO A 537 9.33 45.19 1.41
C PRO A 537 10.78 45.58 1.75
N SER A 538 11.39 44.90 2.72
CA SER A 538 12.76 45.19 3.18
C SER A 538 13.82 45.14 2.07
N GLN A 539 13.56 44.31 1.05
CA GLN A 539 14.39 44.18 -0.16
C GLN A 539 14.39 45.46 -1.00
N THR A 540 13.25 46.16 -1.09
CA THR A 540 13.10 47.42 -1.84
C THR A 540 13.94 48.53 -1.22
N SER A 541 13.87 48.69 0.11
CA SER A 541 14.65 49.72 0.81
C SER A 541 16.16 49.47 0.73
N SER A 542 16.56 48.19 0.78
CA SER A 542 17.97 47.78 0.62
C SER A 542 18.49 48.01 -0.80
N LEU A 543 17.62 47.89 -1.81
CA LEU A 543 17.96 48.07 -3.21
C LEU A 543 18.09 49.57 -3.56
N LEU A 544 17.17 50.41 -3.08
CA LEU A 544 17.24 51.86 -3.27
C LEU A 544 18.43 52.50 -2.53
N ALA A 545 18.87 51.94 -1.40
CA ALA A 545 20.05 52.40 -0.67
C ALA A 545 21.38 52.14 -1.43
N LYS A 546 21.40 51.21 -2.40
CA LYS A 546 22.58 50.91 -3.22
C LYS A 546 22.71 51.81 -4.44
N TRP A 547 21.68 52.59 -4.77
CA TRP A 547 21.65 53.42 -5.96
C TRP A 547 22.11 54.83 -5.64
N GLU A 548 23.31 55.16 -6.13
CA GLU A 548 23.89 56.51 -6.11
C GLU A 548 23.70 57.12 -7.51
N GLY A 549 22.78 58.08 -7.65
CA GLY A 549 22.53 58.74 -8.94
C GLY A 549 21.15 59.41 -9.04
N GLU A 550 20.85 59.92 -10.23
CA GLU A 550 19.55 60.48 -10.60
C GLU A 550 18.58 59.37 -11.03
N PRO A 551 17.26 59.50 -10.75
CA PRO A 551 16.26 58.52 -11.15
C PRO A 551 16.33 58.10 -12.62
N THR A 552 16.53 59.05 -13.55
CA THR A 552 16.58 58.77 -14.99
C THR A 552 17.84 58.03 -15.45
N SER A 553 18.88 57.97 -14.61
CA SER A 553 20.12 57.23 -14.91
C SER A 553 20.01 55.72 -14.67
N LEU A 554 18.90 55.25 -14.10
CA LEU A 554 18.67 53.83 -13.79
C LEU A 554 18.41 53.01 -15.06
N SER A 555 19.11 51.89 -15.18
CA SER A 555 18.94 50.96 -16.30
C SER A 555 17.58 50.22 -16.24
N ILE A 556 17.10 49.79 -17.40
CA ILE A 556 15.87 48.98 -17.51
C ILE A 556 15.96 47.70 -16.65
N THR A 557 17.15 47.12 -16.51
CA THR A 557 17.40 45.96 -15.63
C THR A 557 17.24 46.31 -14.15
N ALA A 558 17.72 47.48 -13.71
CA ALA A 558 17.55 47.97 -12.34
C ALA A 558 16.06 48.23 -12.00
N LEU A 559 15.31 48.81 -12.95
CA LEU A 559 13.86 49.03 -12.79
C LEU A 559 13.05 47.72 -12.76
N ARG A 560 13.49 46.68 -13.48
CA ARG A 560 12.88 45.34 -13.37
C ARG A 560 13.16 44.68 -12.03
N GLU A 561 14.36 44.86 -11.47
CA GLU A 561 14.69 44.35 -10.14
C GLU A 561 13.81 45.01 -9.08
N LEU A 562 13.61 46.33 -9.16
CA LEU A 562 12.67 47.06 -8.31
C LEU A 562 11.24 46.53 -8.47
N ALA A 563 10.76 46.39 -9.71
CA ALA A 563 9.44 45.83 -10.00
C ALA A 563 9.23 44.46 -9.37
N ASN A 564 10.24 43.59 -9.40
CA ASN A 564 10.22 42.27 -8.79
C ASN A 564 10.11 42.34 -7.26
N THR A 565 10.82 43.26 -6.61
CA THR A 565 10.71 43.44 -5.14
C THR A 565 9.32 43.93 -4.72
N LEU A 566 8.60 44.60 -5.62
CA LEU A 566 7.27 45.17 -5.37
C LEU A 566 6.12 44.24 -5.81
N VAL A 567 6.43 43.00 -6.24
CA VAL A 567 5.41 42.03 -6.65
C VAL A 567 4.49 41.70 -5.48
N GLY A 568 3.21 42.05 -5.61
CA GLY A 568 2.18 41.83 -4.59
C GLY A 568 2.03 42.97 -3.56
N PHE A 569 2.88 43.99 -3.61
CA PHE A 569 2.74 45.18 -2.76
C PHE A 569 1.66 46.11 -3.31
N LYS A 570 0.61 46.35 -2.51
CA LYS A 570 -0.44 47.34 -2.80
C LYS A 570 -0.49 48.35 -1.66
N PRO A 571 -0.07 49.60 -1.86
CA PRO A 571 -0.15 50.60 -0.81
C PRO A 571 -1.62 50.89 -0.49
N ALA A 572 -2.04 50.57 0.73
CA ALA A 572 -3.37 50.88 1.21
C ALA A 572 -3.45 52.37 1.56
N GLN A 573 -4.34 53.11 0.92
CA GLN A 573 -4.71 54.44 1.40
C GLN A 573 -5.48 54.23 2.71
N ARG A 574 -4.88 54.52 3.87
CA ARG A 574 -5.63 54.53 5.13
C ARG A 574 -6.78 55.52 4.98
N ILE A 575 -8.00 55.02 5.03
CA ILE A 575 -9.20 55.84 5.08
C ILE A 575 -9.05 56.72 6.32
N ASP A 576 -9.02 58.03 6.11
CA ASP A 576 -9.00 58.99 7.20
C ASP A 576 -10.38 58.98 7.88
N LEU A 577 -10.53 58.15 8.91
CA LEU A 577 -11.81 57.91 9.60
C LEU A 577 -12.39 59.20 10.20
N THR A 578 -11.57 60.23 10.42
CA THR A 578 -12.05 61.56 10.87
C THR A 578 -12.85 62.30 9.81
N LYS A 579 -12.85 61.85 8.55
CA LYS A 579 -13.69 62.38 7.46
C LYS A 579 -15.04 61.66 7.33
N PHE A 580 -15.28 60.64 8.14
CA PHE A 580 -16.47 59.78 8.07
C PHE A 580 -17.24 59.72 9.40
N SER A 581 -17.02 60.67 10.31
CA SER A 581 -17.70 60.78 11.62
C SER A 581 -19.23 60.77 11.52
N ASP A 582 -19.80 61.23 10.41
CA ASP A 582 -21.25 61.24 10.21
C ASP A 582 -21.84 59.82 10.01
N LEU A 583 -21.05 58.84 9.54
CA LEU A 583 -21.51 57.46 9.30
C LEU A 583 -21.60 56.62 10.59
N GLU A 584 -20.84 56.94 11.64
CA GLU A 584 -20.93 56.23 12.93
C GLU A 584 -22.31 56.43 13.60
N SER A 585 -22.97 57.56 13.34
CA SER A 585 -24.33 57.82 13.81
C SER A 585 -25.39 56.92 13.17
N ILE A 586 -25.12 56.40 11.96
CA ILE A 586 -26.09 55.63 11.16
C ILE A 586 -26.00 54.12 11.48
N PHE A 587 -24.83 53.61 11.87
CA PHE A 587 -24.64 52.19 12.19
C PHE A 587 -24.90 51.82 13.66
N GLY A 588 -25.06 52.80 14.57
CA GLY A 588 -25.21 52.57 16.01
C GLY A 588 -26.56 52.06 16.53
N MET A 589 -27.59 51.86 15.68
CA MET A 589 -28.97 51.60 16.17
C MET A 589 -29.55 50.19 15.94
N ARG A 590 -28.76 49.19 15.51
CA ARG A 590 -29.29 47.82 15.38
C ARG A 590 -28.26 46.77 15.80
N GLN A 591 -28.21 46.46 17.10
CA GLN A 591 -28.45 45.11 17.65
C GLN A 591 -28.14 45.08 19.15
N GLU A 592 -29.18 45.19 19.97
CA GLU A 592 -29.20 44.60 21.31
C GLU A 592 -29.77 43.19 21.22
N LYS A 593 -28.99 42.19 21.63
CA LYS A 593 -29.44 40.93 22.27
C LYS A 593 -28.23 40.20 22.90
N PRO A 594 -28.43 39.28 23.85
CA PRO A 594 -28.01 39.49 25.23
C PRO A 594 -26.75 38.70 25.64
N LYS A 595 -26.15 39.22 26.71
CA LYS A 595 -24.91 38.86 27.42
C LYS A 595 -24.68 37.34 27.60
N LEU A 596 -23.58 36.83 27.04
CA LEU A 596 -22.82 35.72 27.63
C LEU A 596 -21.84 36.31 28.65
N LYS A 597 -21.89 35.81 29.90
CA LYS A 597 -20.94 36.16 30.96
C LYS A 597 -19.59 35.50 30.68
N THR A 598 -18.58 36.31 30.38
CA THR A 598 -17.18 36.03 30.70
C THR A 598 -16.93 36.48 32.15
N VAL A 599 -16.28 35.63 32.93
CA VAL A 599 -15.62 36.02 34.18
C VAL A 599 -14.16 35.69 33.98
N ASP A 600 -13.36 36.73 33.76
CA ASP A 600 -11.93 36.71 33.94
C ASP A 600 -11.63 37.18 35.37
N THR A 601 -10.70 36.52 36.06
CA THR A 601 -9.63 37.21 36.80
C THR A 601 -8.53 36.20 37.21
N GLU A 602 -7.31 36.46 36.76
CA GLU A 602 -6.04 35.95 37.35
C GLU A 602 -5.78 36.63 38.74
N PRO A 603 -4.63 36.47 39.47
CA PRO A 603 -3.43 35.62 39.28
C PRO A 603 -2.85 34.96 40.58
N THR A 604 -1.77 34.17 40.38
CA THR A 604 -0.60 33.91 41.27
C THR A 604 -0.65 32.94 42.49
N THR A 605 -0.01 31.77 42.29
CA THR A 605 1.05 31.07 43.09
C THR A 605 0.98 30.90 44.62
N ILE A 606 1.10 29.64 45.10
CA ILE A 606 2.24 28.98 45.82
C ILE A 606 1.74 27.74 46.61
N ASP A 607 2.41 26.60 46.37
CA ASP A 607 2.66 25.36 47.14
C ASP A 607 1.75 24.88 48.31
N LYS A 608 1.34 23.60 48.28
CA LYS A 608 1.94 22.47 49.04
C LYS A 608 1.04 21.22 49.06
N GLU A 609 1.72 20.08 49.18
CA GLU A 609 1.28 18.69 49.30
C GLU A 609 0.25 18.41 50.41
N ALA A 610 -0.61 17.41 50.18
CA ALA A 610 -0.99 16.29 51.09
C ALA A 610 -2.38 15.72 50.68
N VAL A 611 -2.47 14.49 50.16
CA VAL A 611 -2.77 13.22 50.89
C VAL A 611 -4.29 12.94 51.06
N THR A 612 -4.71 11.76 50.57
CA THR A 612 -5.88 10.91 50.94
C THR A 612 -7.30 11.46 50.67
N THR A 613 -8.37 10.70 50.42
CA THR A 613 -8.72 9.29 50.11
C THR A 613 -10.24 9.28 49.91
N ASN A 614 -10.75 8.29 49.14
CA ASN A 614 -12.10 7.68 49.27
C ASN A 614 -13.33 8.57 49.02
N ALA A 615 -14.52 8.07 48.74
CA ALA A 615 -15.08 6.88 48.11
C ALA A 615 -16.60 7.18 48.08
N ALA A 616 -17.29 6.68 47.04
CA ALA A 616 -18.70 6.29 46.97
C ALA A 616 -19.79 7.14 47.65
N GLU A 617 -20.81 7.58 46.89
CA GLU A 617 -22.12 6.89 46.80
C GLU A 617 -23.14 7.70 45.96
N SER A 618 -23.96 6.93 45.21
CA SER A 618 -25.39 7.11 44.82
C SER A 618 -25.96 8.54 44.62
N ASP A 619 -26.81 8.85 43.64
CA ASP A 619 -27.96 8.05 43.20
C ASP A 619 -28.62 8.65 41.92
N ALA A 620 -29.54 7.86 41.36
CA ALA A 620 -30.32 7.98 40.13
C ALA A 620 -30.88 9.37 39.70
N VAL A 621 -31.19 9.52 38.39
CA VAL A 621 -32.57 9.82 37.88
C VAL A 621 -32.63 10.04 36.33
N LYS A 622 -33.48 9.19 35.72
CA LYS A 622 -34.40 9.36 34.56
C LYS A 622 -33.90 9.68 33.14
N ALA A 623 -34.18 8.70 32.28
CA ALA A 623 -34.31 8.80 30.83
C ALA A 623 -35.47 9.72 30.37
N LYS A 624 -35.24 10.50 29.30
CA LYS A 624 -36.28 11.20 28.52
C LYS A 624 -36.29 10.68 27.08
N LYS A 625 -37.48 10.30 26.61
CA LYS A 625 -37.80 9.95 25.21
C LYS A 625 -37.79 11.20 24.31
N PRO A 626 -37.41 11.09 23.01
CA PRO A 626 -37.54 12.18 22.06
C PRO A 626 -38.98 12.35 21.54
N GLY A 627 -39.46 13.59 21.56
CA GLY A 627 -40.79 14.01 21.10
C GLY A 627 -40.87 14.19 19.57
N LYS A 628 -42.07 13.92 19.05
CA LYS A 628 -42.46 14.03 17.64
C LYS A 628 -42.43 15.48 17.16
N LEU A 629 -41.89 15.70 15.95
CA LEU A 629 -42.00 16.96 15.22
C LEU A 629 -43.37 17.04 14.51
N THR A 630 -44.08 18.14 14.69
CA THR A 630 -45.42 18.38 14.10
C THR A 630 -45.25 19.31 12.91
N VAL A 631 -45.50 18.81 11.70
CA VAL A 631 -45.35 19.57 10.44
C VAL A 631 -46.68 20.22 10.07
N LYS A 632 -47.09 21.25 10.82
CA LYS A 632 -48.29 22.06 10.50
C LYS A 632 -48.01 23.52 10.12
N ASP A 633 -46.76 23.96 10.15
CA ASP A 633 -46.41 25.37 9.95
C ASP A 633 -45.67 25.70 8.65
N PHE A 634 -45.71 24.81 7.63
CA PHE A 634 -45.11 25.11 6.33
C PHE A 634 -46.06 24.79 5.16
N ALA A 635 -46.67 25.85 4.64
CA ALA A 635 -47.41 25.98 3.38
C ALA A 635 -46.76 27.20 2.68
N ILE A 636 -46.48 27.35 1.37
CA ILE A 636 -46.82 26.75 0.05
C ILE A 636 -45.71 27.27 -0.92
N ALA A 637 -45.22 26.55 -1.95
CA ALA A 637 -45.67 26.63 -3.36
C ALA A 637 -44.82 25.64 -4.19
N ARG A 638 -45.34 24.63 -4.92
CA ARG A 638 -46.13 24.64 -6.20
C ARG A 638 -45.42 25.28 -7.42
N LEU A 639 -44.52 24.50 -8.01
CA LEU A 639 -44.12 24.44 -9.43
C LEU A 639 -43.81 22.93 -9.60
N PHE A 640 -44.68 22.09 -10.13
CA PHE A 640 -44.98 21.88 -11.54
C PHE A 640 -46.33 21.16 -11.69
N ASN A 641 -47.03 21.46 -12.79
CA ASN A 641 -48.34 20.92 -13.15
C ASN A 641 -48.34 19.39 -13.33
N HIS A 642 -49.35 18.77 -12.73
CA HIS A 642 -49.88 17.44 -13.03
C HIS A 642 -50.32 17.30 -14.49
N LYS A 643 -50.21 16.07 -15.01
CA LYS A 643 -51.29 15.42 -15.75
C LYS A 643 -51.30 13.93 -15.37
N GLU A 644 -52.18 13.58 -14.45
CA GLU A 644 -52.71 12.22 -14.30
C GLU A 644 -54.03 12.14 -15.07
N SER A 645 -54.28 11.00 -15.70
CA SER A 645 -55.61 10.60 -16.14
C SER A 645 -56.00 9.34 -15.37
N GLU A 646 -56.98 9.51 -14.48
CA GLU A 646 -58.04 8.58 -14.06
C GLU A 646 -58.57 7.71 -15.23
N SER A 647 -59.22 6.55 -15.10
CA SER A 647 -59.70 5.69 -13.99
C SER A 647 -60.44 4.50 -14.64
N GLU A 648 -60.92 3.58 -13.79
CA GLU A 648 -62.00 2.57 -13.98
C GLU A 648 -61.54 1.15 -14.39
N LYS A 649 -62.07 0.04 -13.87
CA LYS A 649 -63.03 -0.29 -12.81
C LYS A 649 -62.85 -1.80 -12.51
N GLU A 650 -62.96 -2.17 -11.24
CA GLU A 650 -63.72 -3.32 -10.71
C GLU A 650 -64.05 -4.52 -11.62
N GLU A 651 -63.66 -5.72 -11.20
CA GLU A 651 -64.60 -6.80 -10.88
C GLU A 651 -63.86 -7.92 -10.10
N GLY A 652 -64.45 -8.33 -8.99
CA GLY A 652 -63.92 -9.41 -8.15
C GLY A 652 -64.36 -10.78 -8.63
N THR A 653 -63.74 -11.84 -8.11
CA THR A 653 -64.42 -13.08 -7.71
C THR A 653 -63.53 -13.88 -6.77
N VAL A 654 -64.11 -14.24 -5.63
CA VAL A 654 -63.64 -15.16 -4.60
C VAL A 654 -63.68 -16.59 -5.13
N LEU A 655 -62.66 -17.41 -4.84
CA LEU A 655 -62.85 -18.84 -4.51
C LEU A 655 -61.63 -19.32 -3.72
N GLY A 656 -61.86 -19.67 -2.46
CA GLY A 656 -60.93 -20.48 -1.68
C GLY A 656 -61.05 -21.96 -2.04
N ILE A 657 -60.03 -22.74 -1.69
CA ILE A 657 -60.08 -23.91 -0.79
C ILE A 657 -58.72 -24.62 -0.85
N SER A 658 -58.21 -24.87 0.36
CA SER A 658 -57.31 -25.90 0.87
C SER A 658 -56.71 -26.94 -0.09
N PHE A 659 -55.38 -27.11 -0.01
CA PHE A 659 -54.72 -28.23 0.69
C PHE A 659 -53.31 -27.82 1.13
#